data_AF-R5AC94-F1
#
_entry.id   AF-R5AC94-F1
#
_cell.length_a   1.000
_cell.length_b   1.000
_cell.length_c   1.000
_cell.angle_alpha   90.00
_cell.angle_beta   90.00
_cell.angle_gamma   90.00
#
_symmetry.space_group_name_H-M   'P 1'
#
loop_
_entity.id
_entity.type
_entity.pdbx_description
1 polymer ?
#
loop_
_entity_poly.entity_id
_entity_poly.type
_entity_poly.pdbx_seq_one_letter_code
_entity_poly.pdbx_strand_id
1 'polypeptide(L)'
;MDTDILSKAYKKFKSSVYYDKTNLILRDEVVRFESRHGQGLNNYLQMFWQDFSLGSAAWEEKKQEILSQIDVVLLPKKINKQSKQTTEERTPKVITNFFASQKIDVEEIQYFIDMPIEGHILGILWVFLVGWKLDQKLQNCYGNRIRKKLYKDNSLTPTYSPYLFEPYFENYESWRDTALEKAQEYLRQGDDVLIMSLDFKRFFYSVDVTEEFMETLLEKAAIDYSPEDRVYAKRTNDFVMDVIHAYHVKISRFCCEFGNVLPIGFIPSNILANCCLQNFDKAVTVGWSPLYYGRYVDDVLIVDRVEKSSEIYQEAHNGRLTIDRAISYYLVQESRWPYNSFSEDYGKAVLQKSAEGGYRVLPEYTNPLGKNTNLMIQNEKAKVFYFDTNNTDAMIACFREKISRNKSEFRRMPEDEAVFQKDDYQSIFELEQSGINKFRDVEGVSLDKFQLSKYLGKYQRICGLISDASKIGFIQNISKIFTPSAIIENYILWEKVFTILVTNEAFEDLKKFTELISAAINAVTYFNNTAEEHIKQALKSFLASGLARAFSLYWTDDNLRNLTSELNFCPEIGEMAHLYCLTRMSDKSMFAVWPELLLECLQKNPSSTVKHLNCTSPQQVYEFLSTQCSSIKLFENSNIFKTNSEIIKNQYTYYPYMVTMYDLSLAYQIVLMCSEPTGLGVNDIAWLSQKYIGLNYRVQGDSKKLNITSDKFIRHEYVAEERTRTQEPDNKVFCVGVKTLSEIRVAISSIKMEYDNFDKLIHGNPNRSYTRYRKISRLVNEAITQKANFLVMPEACIPYEWLPTLARTCAKNQMAIVTGVEHMIQNDRVYNMTATILPFETDEYRCAQIFFHHKNHFAPDEKRLIRGYRLHPVEGSGYELYRWNDFYFSVYCCYELASIRDRAIFQSYADAIVAVEWNHDVNYYSNIIESLSRDIHCYCIQVNSSDYGDSRVTIPSKTEKKDVLRTKGGEFPTVLVATIDINKLRNFQLKEYELQKEDKTFKPTPPEFDVKVTEEKIKHTLYGKE
;
A
#
# COMPACT_ATOMS: atom_id res chain seq x y z
N MET A 1 23.48 13.20 -19.78
CA MET A 1 22.67 12.48 -18.76
C MET A 1 23.48 12.15 -17.52
N ASP A 2 22.81 11.94 -16.38
CA ASP A 2 23.38 11.54 -15.08
C ASP A 2 24.03 10.13 -15.14
N THR A 3 25.22 9.95 -14.54
CA THR A 3 25.94 8.67 -14.49
C THR A 3 25.23 7.59 -13.68
N ASP A 4 24.31 7.97 -12.80
CA ASP A 4 23.52 7.06 -11.97
C ASP A 4 22.19 6.63 -12.63
N ILE A 5 21.98 6.92 -13.92
CA ILE A 5 20.71 6.66 -14.60
C ILE A 5 20.33 5.18 -14.62
N LEU A 6 21.29 4.26 -14.80
CA LEU A 6 21.02 2.82 -14.75
C LEU A 6 20.77 2.31 -13.34
N SER A 7 21.37 2.93 -12.31
CA SER A 7 21.03 2.67 -10.91
C SER A 7 19.57 3.06 -10.61
N LYS A 8 19.13 4.22 -11.10
CA LYS A 8 17.72 4.66 -11.00
C LYS A 8 16.79 3.69 -11.74
N ALA A 9 17.21 3.25 -12.93
CA ALA A 9 16.44 2.31 -13.74
C ALA A 9 16.29 0.95 -13.03
N TYR A 10 17.39 0.37 -12.53
CA TYR A 10 17.37 -0.88 -11.77
C TYR A 10 16.49 -0.78 -10.52
N LYS A 11 16.61 0.29 -9.73
CA LYS A 11 15.78 0.47 -8.53
C LYS A 11 14.28 0.47 -8.84
N LYS A 12 13.87 1.11 -9.94
CA LYS A 12 12.46 1.14 -10.37
C LYS A 12 11.98 -0.17 -10.97
N PHE A 13 12.82 -0.84 -11.74
CA PHE A 13 12.55 -2.18 -12.23
C PHE A 13 12.31 -3.13 -11.06
N LYS A 14 13.27 -3.18 -10.13
CA LYS A 14 13.20 -3.99 -8.91
C LYS A 14 11.95 -3.72 -8.08
N SER A 15 11.58 -2.45 -7.88
CA SER A 15 10.32 -2.08 -7.21
C SER A 15 9.10 -2.61 -7.95
N SER A 16 9.07 -2.49 -9.28
CA SER A 16 7.96 -2.99 -10.09
C SER A 16 7.79 -4.50 -9.94
N VAL A 17 8.90 -5.26 -9.98
CA VAL A 17 8.93 -6.72 -9.80
C VAL A 17 8.56 -7.13 -8.36
N TYR A 18 8.91 -6.32 -7.36
CA TYR A 18 8.54 -6.55 -5.96
C TYR A 18 7.02 -6.54 -5.72
N TYR A 19 6.31 -5.59 -6.34
CA TYR A 19 4.86 -5.46 -6.19
C TYR A 19 4.05 -6.28 -7.21
N ASP A 20 4.66 -6.70 -8.32
CA ASP A 20 4.03 -7.56 -9.32
C ASP A 20 3.87 -8.99 -8.78
N LYS A 21 2.63 -9.43 -8.63
CA LYS A 21 2.27 -10.77 -8.10
C LYS A 21 2.17 -11.83 -9.18
N THR A 22 2.26 -11.46 -10.45
CA THR A 22 1.95 -12.35 -11.58
C THR A 22 3.15 -13.16 -12.05
N ASN A 23 4.38 -12.67 -11.87
CA ASN A 23 5.60 -13.34 -12.29
C ASN A 23 6.60 -13.46 -11.14
N LEU A 24 6.51 -14.55 -10.37
CA LEU A 24 7.47 -14.84 -9.29
C LEU A 24 8.85 -15.21 -9.81
N ILE A 25 8.92 -15.86 -10.97
CA ILE A 25 10.19 -16.32 -11.56
C ILE A 25 11.11 -15.13 -11.83
N LEU A 26 10.58 -14.02 -12.35
CA LEU A 26 11.35 -12.80 -12.56
C LEU A 26 11.90 -12.19 -11.24
N ARG A 27 11.24 -12.43 -10.11
CA ARG A 27 11.77 -12.00 -8.80
C ARG A 27 13.01 -12.79 -8.42
N ASP A 28 13.04 -14.10 -8.67
CA ASP A 28 14.22 -14.93 -8.43
C ASP A 28 15.41 -14.42 -9.26
N GLU A 29 15.18 -14.03 -10.52
CA GLU A 29 16.23 -13.46 -11.37
C GLU A 29 16.77 -12.13 -10.84
N VAL A 30 15.91 -11.26 -10.29
CA VAL A 30 16.36 -10.04 -9.59
C VAL A 30 17.23 -10.38 -8.38
N VAL A 31 16.83 -11.39 -7.59
CA VAL A 31 17.57 -11.85 -6.41
C VAL A 31 18.93 -12.40 -6.83
N ARG A 32 18.99 -13.27 -7.84
CA ARG A 32 20.23 -13.88 -8.35
C ARG A 32 21.15 -12.82 -8.98
N PHE A 33 20.61 -11.88 -9.75
CA PHE A 33 21.36 -10.79 -10.36
C PHE A 33 22.04 -9.90 -9.32
N GLU A 34 21.31 -9.46 -8.30
CA GLU A 34 21.87 -8.60 -7.26
C GLU A 34 22.92 -9.36 -6.43
N SER A 35 22.64 -10.63 -6.11
CA SER A 35 23.55 -11.47 -5.33
C SER A 35 24.86 -11.75 -6.08
N ARG A 36 24.81 -11.95 -7.40
CA ARG A 36 25.99 -12.15 -8.25
C ARG A 36 26.94 -10.95 -8.24
N HIS A 37 26.40 -9.74 -8.21
CA HIS A 37 27.21 -8.52 -8.23
C HIS A 37 27.58 -8.02 -6.83
N GLY A 38 26.76 -8.31 -5.81
CA GLY A 38 26.98 -7.90 -4.42
C GLY A 38 27.25 -6.40 -4.28
N GLN A 39 28.34 -6.07 -3.56
CA GLN A 39 28.77 -4.67 -3.38
C GLN A 39 29.24 -3.99 -4.69
N GLY A 40 29.61 -4.78 -5.71
CA GLY A 40 30.07 -4.29 -7.02
C GLY A 40 28.96 -3.82 -7.97
N LEU A 41 27.68 -3.97 -7.60
CA LEU A 41 26.55 -3.67 -8.48
C LEU A 41 26.56 -2.21 -9.01
N ASN A 42 26.90 -1.24 -8.17
CA ASN A 42 26.97 0.17 -8.61
C ASN A 42 28.02 0.36 -9.71
N ASN A 43 29.21 -0.22 -9.53
CA ASN A 43 30.30 -0.11 -10.49
C ASN A 43 29.92 -0.82 -11.80
N TYR A 44 29.29 -1.99 -11.70
CA TYR A 44 28.79 -2.71 -12.86
C TYR A 44 27.78 -1.86 -13.66
N LEU A 45 26.79 -1.26 -13.01
CA LEU A 45 25.79 -0.42 -13.68
C LEU A 45 26.42 0.85 -14.29
N GLN A 46 27.45 1.42 -13.66
CA GLN A 46 28.19 2.56 -14.21
C GLN A 46 29.02 2.18 -15.44
N MET A 47 29.71 1.04 -15.42
CA MET A 47 30.42 0.52 -16.59
C MET A 47 29.45 0.19 -17.73
N PHE A 48 28.33 -0.45 -17.41
CA PHE A 48 27.30 -0.76 -18.40
C PHE A 48 26.72 0.51 -19.04
N TRP A 49 26.52 1.57 -18.25
CA TRP A 49 26.12 2.87 -18.79
C TRP A 49 27.19 3.49 -19.69
N GLN A 50 28.47 3.40 -19.32
CA GLN A 50 29.57 3.91 -20.15
C GLN A 50 29.61 3.21 -21.51
N ASP A 51 29.58 1.88 -21.53
CA ASP A 51 29.53 1.09 -22.76
C ASP A 51 28.31 1.45 -23.61
N PHE A 52 27.12 1.46 -22.99
CA PHE A 52 25.89 1.85 -23.64
C PHE A 52 26.00 3.25 -24.25
N SER A 53 26.50 4.24 -23.51
CA SER A 53 26.54 5.64 -23.94
C SER A 53 27.50 5.87 -25.10
N LEU A 54 28.68 5.27 -25.06
CA LEU A 54 29.70 5.36 -26.11
C LEU A 54 29.31 4.61 -27.39
N GLY A 55 28.37 3.65 -27.29
CA GLY A 55 28.08 2.74 -28.40
C GLY A 55 29.32 1.91 -28.75
N SER A 56 30.02 1.43 -27.74
CA SER A 56 31.27 0.67 -27.89
C SER A 56 31.00 -0.70 -28.53
N ALA A 57 32.06 -1.38 -29.00
CA ALA A 57 31.95 -2.79 -29.42
C ALA A 57 31.41 -3.67 -28.28
N ALA A 58 31.77 -3.36 -27.03
CA ALA A 58 31.27 -4.03 -25.84
C ALA A 58 29.75 -3.82 -25.65
N TRP A 59 29.21 -2.66 -26.01
CA TRP A 59 27.76 -2.45 -26.02
C TRP A 59 27.06 -3.36 -27.02
N GLU A 60 27.53 -3.42 -28.27
CA GLU A 60 26.90 -4.28 -29.29
C GLU A 60 27.01 -5.77 -28.93
N GLU A 61 28.14 -6.21 -28.37
CA GLU A 61 28.30 -7.56 -27.81
C GLU A 61 27.28 -7.82 -26.71
N LYS A 62 27.15 -6.90 -25.73
CA LYS A 62 26.19 -7.03 -24.63
C LYS A 62 24.74 -7.03 -25.11
N LYS A 63 24.40 -6.21 -26.11
CA LYS A 63 23.08 -6.19 -26.75
C LYS A 63 22.75 -7.56 -27.35
N GLN A 64 23.66 -8.12 -28.15
CA GLN A 64 23.46 -9.45 -28.76
C GLN A 64 23.41 -10.57 -27.71
N GLU A 65 24.24 -10.49 -26.67
CA GLU A 65 24.19 -11.40 -25.52
C GLU A 65 22.79 -11.43 -24.90
N ILE A 66 22.22 -10.26 -24.59
CA ILE A 66 20.87 -10.13 -24.00
C ILE A 66 19.81 -10.71 -24.96
N LEU A 67 19.82 -10.29 -26.23
CA LEU A 67 18.80 -10.72 -27.21
C LEU A 67 18.84 -12.23 -27.45
N SER A 68 20.02 -12.85 -27.46
CA SER A 68 20.18 -14.29 -27.67
C SER A 68 19.61 -15.13 -26.52
N GLN A 69 19.57 -14.57 -25.31
CA GLN A 69 19.06 -15.22 -24.09
C GLN A 69 17.56 -15.02 -23.88
N ILE A 70 16.87 -14.22 -24.71
CA ILE A 70 15.42 -14.05 -24.60
C ILE A 70 14.72 -15.39 -24.84
N ASP A 71 13.83 -15.77 -23.93
CA ASP A 71 12.93 -16.90 -24.07
C ASP A 71 11.52 -16.58 -23.55
N VAL A 72 10.68 -17.60 -23.40
CA VAL A 72 9.30 -17.46 -22.94
C VAL A 72 8.94 -18.45 -21.84
N VAL A 73 8.31 -17.94 -20.78
CA VAL A 73 7.69 -18.75 -19.73
C VAL A 73 6.20 -18.94 -20.04
N LEU A 74 5.77 -20.20 -20.13
CA LEU A 74 4.39 -20.57 -20.42
C LEU A 74 3.64 -20.86 -19.11
N LEU A 75 2.60 -20.09 -18.83
CA LEU A 75 1.76 -20.29 -17.63
C LEU A 75 0.29 -20.48 -18.03
N PRO A 76 -0.48 -21.29 -17.28
CA PRO A 76 -1.88 -21.52 -17.58
C PRO A 76 -2.70 -20.24 -17.33
N LYS A 77 -3.54 -19.86 -18.30
CA LYS A 77 -4.50 -18.76 -18.20
C LYS A 77 -5.88 -19.26 -17.82
N LYS A 78 -6.32 -20.33 -18.47
CA LYS A 78 -7.66 -20.93 -18.36
C LYS A 78 -7.55 -22.44 -18.49
N ILE A 79 -8.29 -23.18 -17.67
CA ILE A 79 -8.37 -24.64 -17.74
C ILE A 79 -9.77 -25.06 -18.20
N ASN A 80 -9.86 -26.22 -18.85
CA ASN A 80 -11.12 -26.78 -19.29
C ASN A 80 -11.84 -27.44 -18.10
N LYS A 81 -12.94 -26.83 -17.65
CA LYS A 81 -13.83 -27.46 -16.66
C LYS A 81 -14.67 -28.51 -17.41
N GLN A 82 -14.51 -29.80 -17.09
CA GLN A 82 -15.15 -30.90 -17.83
C GLN A 82 -16.64 -30.65 -18.14
N SER A 83 -16.94 -30.76 -19.45
CA SER A 83 -18.23 -30.77 -20.14
C SER A 83 -19.06 -29.47 -20.15
N LYS A 84 -18.63 -28.48 -20.94
CA LYS A 84 -19.59 -27.88 -21.88
C LYS A 84 -19.92 -28.97 -22.90
N GLN A 85 -20.92 -29.82 -22.63
CA GLN A 85 -21.58 -30.54 -23.71
C GLN A 85 -22.03 -29.48 -24.71
N THR A 86 -21.47 -29.57 -25.91
CA THR A 86 -22.02 -28.93 -27.10
C THR A 86 -23.53 -29.10 -27.06
N THR A 87 -24.23 -27.96 -27.14
CA THR A 87 -25.65 -27.84 -27.44
C THR A 87 -26.19 -29.07 -28.15
N GLU A 88 -26.91 -29.95 -27.44
CA GLU A 88 -28.11 -30.65 -27.94
C GLU A 88 -28.85 -31.54 -26.93
N GLU A 89 -28.32 -31.90 -25.75
CA GLU A 89 -29.14 -32.59 -24.72
C GLU A 89 -28.87 -32.07 -23.30
N ARG A 90 -29.88 -31.44 -22.69
CA ARG A 90 -29.87 -31.04 -21.27
C ARG A 90 -29.98 -32.29 -20.39
N THR A 91 -28.88 -33.03 -20.22
CA THR A 91 -28.79 -34.02 -19.16
C THR A 91 -28.71 -33.31 -17.80
N PRO A 92 -29.41 -33.80 -16.75
CA PRO A 92 -29.30 -33.23 -15.41
C PRO A 92 -27.85 -33.26 -14.92
N LYS A 93 -27.27 -32.10 -14.63
CA LYS A 93 -25.88 -31.96 -14.19
C LYS A 93 -25.76 -32.44 -12.74
N VAL A 94 -24.86 -33.41 -12.49
CA VAL A 94 -24.52 -33.83 -11.12
C VAL A 94 -23.48 -32.86 -10.56
N ILE A 95 -23.78 -32.24 -9.42
CA ILE A 95 -22.86 -31.37 -8.71
C ILE A 95 -22.12 -32.20 -7.66
N THR A 96 -20.80 -32.31 -7.79
CA THR A 96 -19.93 -33.03 -6.85
C THR A 96 -19.01 -32.07 -6.12
N ASN A 97 -18.65 -32.41 -4.88
CA ASN A 97 -17.63 -31.72 -4.10
C ASN A 97 -16.25 -32.40 -4.19
N PHE A 98 -16.08 -33.32 -5.14
CA PHE A 98 -14.82 -34.01 -5.42
C PHE A 98 -14.53 -33.95 -6.93
N PHE A 99 -13.25 -34.05 -7.27
CA PHE A 99 -12.79 -34.02 -8.65
C PHE A 99 -12.58 -35.46 -9.14
N ALA A 100 -13.34 -35.87 -10.17
CA ALA A 100 -13.30 -37.23 -10.71
C ALA A 100 -12.21 -37.45 -11.77
N SER A 101 -11.76 -36.38 -12.45
CA SER A 101 -10.75 -36.46 -13.51
C SER A 101 -9.34 -36.49 -12.94
N GLN A 102 -8.51 -37.42 -13.43
CA GLN A 102 -7.08 -37.46 -13.11
C GLN A 102 -6.25 -36.47 -13.95
N LYS A 103 -6.84 -35.78 -14.93
CA LYS A 103 -6.16 -34.84 -15.84
C LYS A 103 -6.73 -33.43 -15.74
N ILE A 104 -5.85 -32.44 -15.87
CA ILE A 104 -6.15 -31.00 -15.87
C ILE A 104 -5.76 -30.42 -17.23
N ASP A 105 -6.74 -30.34 -18.13
CA ASP A 105 -6.51 -29.82 -19.48
C ASP A 105 -6.45 -28.29 -19.49
N VAL A 106 -5.32 -27.72 -19.91
CA VAL A 106 -5.17 -26.27 -20.10
C VAL A 106 -5.82 -25.84 -21.42
N GLU A 107 -6.72 -24.86 -21.36
CA GLU A 107 -7.43 -24.31 -22.54
C GLU A 107 -6.64 -23.15 -23.16
N GLU A 108 -6.13 -22.23 -22.33
CA GLU A 108 -5.41 -21.05 -22.78
C GLU A 108 -4.09 -20.86 -22.01
N ILE A 109 -3.05 -20.41 -22.72
CA ILE A 109 -1.72 -20.12 -22.17
C ILE A 109 -1.43 -18.62 -22.23
N GLN A 110 -0.75 -18.14 -21.19
CA GLN A 110 -0.10 -16.84 -21.12
C GLN A 110 1.41 -17.00 -21.33
N TYR A 111 2.01 -16.20 -22.22
CA TYR A 111 3.44 -16.22 -22.54
C TYR A 111 4.12 -15.01 -21.88
N PHE A 112 4.90 -15.23 -20.82
CA PHE A 112 5.72 -14.18 -20.22
C PHE A 112 7.10 -14.16 -20.88
N ILE A 113 7.67 -12.98 -21.09
CA ILE A 113 9.06 -12.87 -21.53
C ILE A 113 9.99 -13.35 -20.41
N ASP A 114 11.01 -14.12 -20.78
CA ASP A 114 12.18 -14.41 -19.96
C ASP A 114 13.39 -13.72 -20.59
N MET A 115 14.08 -12.86 -19.83
CA MET A 115 15.17 -12.05 -20.35
C MET A 115 16.12 -11.65 -19.22
N PRO A 116 17.45 -11.54 -19.49
CA PRO A 116 18.40 -11.01 -18.52
C PRO A 116 17.98 -9.65 -17.92
N ILE A 117 18.31 -9.45 -16.64
CA ILE A 117 17.95 -8.23 -15.90
C ILE A 117 18.48 -6.96 -16.57
N GLU A 118 19.64 -7.03 -17.21
CA GLU A 118 20.21 -5.97 -18.03
C GLU A 118 19.24 -5.47 -19.11
N GLY A 119 18.53 -6.38 -19.79
CA GLY A 119 17.53 -6.03 -20.80
C GLY A 119 16.33 -5.31 -20.18
N HIS A 120 15.91 -5.72 -18.98
CA HIS A 120 14.83 -5.03 -18.25
C HIS A 120 15.25 -3.64 -17.78
N ILE A 121 16.50 -3.47 -17.35
CA ILE A 121 17.09 -2.16 -17.01
C ILE A 121 17.07 -1.23 -18.22
N LEU A 122 17.47 -1.72 -19.40
CA LEU A 122 17.39 -0.95 -20.65
C LEU A 122 15.94 -0.62 -21.04
N GLY A 123 14.99 -1.52 -20.76
CA GLY A 123 13.56 -1.24 -20.91
C GLY A 123 13.11 -0.06 -20.04
N ILE A 124 13.55 0.02 -18.78
CA ILE A 124 13.28 1.20 -17.94
C ILE A 124 13.99 2.44 -18.45
N LEU A 125 15.21 2.31 -18.98
CA LEU A 125 15.89 3.42 -19.62
C LEU A 125 15.06 3.96 -20.80
N TRP A 126 14.49 3.09 -21.65
CA TRP A 126 13.55 3.52 -22.68
C TRP A 126 12.33 4.26 -22.10
N VAL A 127 11.80 3.84 -20.93
CA VAL A 127 10.73 4.59 -20.26
C VAL A 127 11.20 5.99 -19.88
N PHE A 128 12.41 6.14 -19.38
CA PHE A 128 12.99 7.45 -19.03
C PHE A 128 13.28 8.33 -20.25
N LEU A 129 13.58 7.74 -21.40
CA LEU A 129 14.00 8.50 -22.59
C LEU A 129 12.86 8.74 -23.57
N VAL A 130 11.92 7.82 -23.69
CA VAL A 130 10.86 7.86 -24.71
C VAL A 130 9.50 7.75 -24.03
N GLY A 131 9.30 6.71 -23.23
CA GLY A 131 7.99 6.37 -22.66
C GLY A 131 7.33 7.51 -21.86
N TRP A 132 8.08 8.26 -21.05
CA TRP A 132 7.52 9.35 -20.24
C TRP A 132 6.97 10.52 -21.09
N LYS A 133 7.66 10.87 -22.19
CA LYS A 133 7.20 11.91 -23.13
C LYS A 133 5.94 11.48 -23.87
N LEU A 134 5.87 10.20 -24.22
CA LEU A 134 4.67 9.63 -24.84
C LEU A 134 3.49 9.63 -23.86
N ASP A 135 3.71 9.20 -22.62
CA ASP A 135 2.65 9.15 -21.61
C ASP A 135 2.06 10.54 -21.32
N GLN A 136 2.88 11.59 -21.27
CA GLN A 136 2.40 12.97 -21.08
C GLN A 136 1.38 13.41 -22.14
N LYS A 137 1.44 12.85 -23.35
CA LYS A 137 0.53 13.17 -24.45
C LYS A 137 -0.76 12.34 -24.44
N LEU A 138 -0.85 11.30 -23.60
CA LEU A 138 -2.03 10.43 -23.50
C LEU A 138 -3.17 11.12 -22.73
N GLN A 139 -4.32 11.21 -23.39
CA GLN A 139 -5.59 11.69 -22.82
C GLN A 139 -6.57 10.53 -22.69
N ASN A 140 -7.55 10.64 -21.77
CA ASN A 140 -8.62 9.64 -21.56
C ASN A 140 -8.14 8.20 -21.30
N CYS A 141 -6.87 8.04 -20.92
CA CYS A 141 -6.24 6.78 -20.55
C CYS A 141 -5.81 6.83 -19.08
N TYR A 142 -6.21 5.83 -18.30
CA TYR A 142 -6.01 5.80 -16.84
C TYR A 142 -5.10 4.65 -16.38
N GLY A 143 -5.04 3.57 -17.18
CA GLY A 143 -4.15 2.43 -16.91
C GLY A 143 -2.70 2.68 -17.33
N ASN A 144 -1.76 2.01 -16.65
CA ASN A 144 -0.31 2.06 -16.97
C ASN A 144 0.29 3.48 -17.06
N ARG A 145 -0.26 4.45 -16.32
CA ARG A 145 0.21 5.84 -16.34
C ARG A 145 1.48 6.02 -15.52
N ILE A 146 2.48 6.65 -16.12
CA ILE A 146 3.74 6.97 -15.44
C ILE A 146 3.48 7.99 -14.33
N ARG A 147 4.21 7.87 -13.20
CA ARG A 147 4.07 8.83 -12.10
C ARG A 147 4.31 10.25 -12.59
N LYS A 148 3.36 11.15 -12.28
CA LYS A 148 3.49 12.58 -12.62
C LYS A 148 4.75 13.22 -12.04
N LYS A 149 5.23 12.69 -10.92
CA LYS A 149 6.38 13.16 -10.15
C LYS A 149 7.68 12.37 -10.44
N LEU A 150 7.70 11.58 -11.52
CA LEU A 150 8.90 10.87 -11.95
C LEU A 150 10.05 11.86 -12.22
N TYR A 151 9.73 13.00 -12.81
CA TYR A 151 10.60 14.17 -13.00
C TYR A 151 10.08 15.31 -12.13
N LYS A 152 10.97 16.06 -11.47
CA LYS A 152 10.60 17.23 -10.66
C LYS A 152 10.82 18.52 -11.42
N ASP A 153 9.94 19.51 -11.27
CA ASP A 153 10.10 20.94 -11.60
C ASP A 153 11.24 21.27 -12.59
N ASN A 154 11.08 20.88 -13.86
CA ASN A 154 12.00 21.10 -14.99
C ASN A 154 13.33 20.32 -15.00
N SER A 155 13.54 19.35 -14.10
CA SER A 155 14.65 18.39 -14.17
C SER A 155 14.44 17.40 -15.32
N LEU A 156 15.47 17.20 -16.14
CA LEU A 156 15.54 16.13 -17.14
C LEU A 156 15.99 14.79 -16.54
N THR A 157 16.23 14.71 -15.22
CA THR A 157 16.65 13.49 -14.55
C THR A 157 15.53 12.90 -13.68
N PRO A 158 15.28 11.57 -13.75
CA PRO A 158 14.26 10.93 -12.95
C PRO A 158 14.67 10.87 -11.46
N THR A 159 13.67 10.84 -10.58
CA THR A 159 13.88 10.70 -9.13
C THR A 159 14.41 9.31 -8.75
N TYR A 160 15.18 9.23 -7.67
CA TYR A 160 15.68 7.98 -7.09
C TYR A 160 14.61 7.21 -6.28
N SER A 161 13.36 7.68 -6.28
CA SER A 161 12.24 6.97 -5.66
C SER A 161 12.04 5.59 -6.31
N PRO A 162 11.55 4.58 -5.59
CA PRO A 162 11.40 3.24 -6.13
C PRO A 162 10.26 3.13 -7.16
N TYR A 163 9.25 4.00 -7.11
CA TYR A 163 8.04 3.80 -7.93
C TYR A 163 8.15 4.41 -9.34
N LEU A 164 7.54 3.71 -10.31
CA LEU A 164 7.52 4.09 -11.73
C LEU A 164 6.12 4.53 -12.21
N PHE A 165 5.10 3.72 -11.95
CA PHE A 165 3.71 3.97 -12.35
C PHE A 165 2.86 4.51 -11.19
N GLU A 166 1.77 5.20 -11.54
CA GLU A 166 0.75 5.58 -10.57
C GLU A 166 0.07 4.34 -9.96
N PRO A 167 -0.40 4.39 -8.71
CA PRO A 167 -1.06 3.26 -8.08
C PRO A 167 -2.33 2.83 -8.85
N TYR A 168 -2.42 1.54 -9.19
CA TYR A 168 -3.55 0.93 -9.93
C TYR A 168 -4.93 1.33 -9.37
N PHE A 169 -5.10 1.22 -8.05
CA PHE A 169 -6.41 1.40 -7.41
C PHE A 169 -6.94 2.83 -7.53
N GLU A 170 -6.07 3.84 -7.47
CA GLU A 170 -6.50 5.25 -7.53
C GLU A 170 -6.98 5.61 -8.95
N ASN A 171 -6.26 5.18 -9.97
CA ASN A 171 -6.59 5.48 -11.35
C ASN A 171 -7.81 4.70 -11.86
N TYR A 172 -7.93 3.42 -11.50
CA TYR A 172 -9.09 2.60 -11.88
C TYR A 172 -10.38 3.17 -11.27
N GLU A 173 -10.32 3.61 -10.01
CA GLU A 173 -11.43 4.27 -9.35
C GLU A 173 -11.80 5.59 -10.02
N SER A 174 -10.82 6.46 -10.28
CA SER A 174 -11.04 7.75 -10.94
C SER A 174 -11.69 7.59 -12.32
N TRP A 175 -11.18 6.67 -13.13
CA TRP A 175 -11.74 6.31 -14.43
C TRP A 175 -13.22 5.94 -14.35
N ARG A 176 -13.57 4.96 -13.51
CA ARG A 176 -14.95 4.49 -13.34
C ARG A 176 -15.86 5.56 -12.74
N ASP A 177 -15.44 6.20 -11.64
CA ASP A 177 -16.30 7.11 -10.89
C ASP A 177 -16.61 8.37 -11.70
N THR A 178 -15.67 8.86 -12.51
CA THR A 178 -15.91 9.98 -13.44
C THR A 178 -16.99 9.64 -14.47
N ALA A 179 -16.97 8.42 -15.03
CA ALA A 179 -17.99 7.97 -15.97
C ALA A 179 -19.39 7.96 -15.34
N LEU A 180 -19.50 7.40 -14.12
CA LEU A 180 -20.77 7.31 -13.41
C LEU A 180 -21.29 8.68 -12.95
N GLU A 181 -20.39 9.59 -12.55
CA GLU A 181 -20.73 10.97 -12.22
C GLU A 181 -21.29 11.71 -13.43
N LYS A 182 -20.67 11.55 -14.59
CA LYS A 182 -21.16 12.14 -15.85
C LYS A 182 -22.55 11.61 -16.21
N ALA A 183 -22.78 10.31 -16.07
CA ALA A 183 -24.09 9.72 -16.31
C ALA A 183 -25.17 10.29 -15.37
N GLN A 184 -24.86 10.42 -14.07
CA GLN A 184 -25.79 11.01 -13.09
C GLN A 184 -26.06 12.49 -13.35
N GLU A 185 -25.05 13.25 -13.77
CA GLU A 185 -25.18 14.67 -14.11
C GLU A 185 -26.24 14.88 -15.20
N TYR A 186 -26.15 14.14 -16.31
CA TYR A 186 -27.05 14.29 -17.45
C TYR A 186 -28.46 13.72 -17.20
N LEU A 187 -28.57 12.61 -16.46
CA LEU A 187 -29.88 12.11 -16.03
C LEU A 187 -30.67 13.16 -15.25
N ARG A 188 -29.99 13.92 -14.38
CA ARG A 188 -30.60 15.01 -13.60
C ARG A 188 -30.93 16.23 -14.44
N GLN A 189 -30.29 16.40 -15.59
CA GLN A 189 -30.59 17.47 -16.56
C GLN A 189 -31.78 17.13 -17.47
N GLY A 190 -32.33 15.92 -17.38
CA GLY A 190 -33.51 15.49 -18.13
C GLY A 190 -33.23 14.62 -19.36
N ASP A 191 -31.98 14.17 -19.53
CA ASP A 191 -31.56 13.34 -20.66
C ASP A 191 -31.49 11.87 -20.27
N ASP A 192 -31.94 10.99 -21.18
CA ASP A 192 -31.69 9.55 -21.07
C ASP A 192 -30.21 9.26 -21.37
N VAL A 193 -29.62 8.31 -20.63
CA VAL A 193 -28.18 8.02 -20.71
C VAL A 193 -27.93 6.54 -20.94
N LEU A 194 -26.97 6.25 -21.84
CA LEU A 194 -26.46 4.91 -22.09
C LEU A 194 -24.99 4.82 -21.65
N ILE A 195 -24.67 3.79 -20.88
CA ILE A 195 -23.30 3.45 -20.46
C ILE A 195 -22.89 2.15 -21.14
N MET A 196 -21.78 2.17 -21.87
CA MET A 196 -21.19 1.01 -22.53
C MET A 196 -19.86 0.65 -21.87
N SER A 197 -19.70 -0.63 -21.51
CA SER A 197 -18.45 -1.21 -21.00
C SER A 197 -17.96 -2.27 -21.98
N LEU A 198 -16.77 -2.08 -22.52
CA LEU A 198 -16.13 -2.98 -23.50
C LEU A 198 -14.77 -3.45 -22.99
N ASP A 199 -14.27 -4.54 -23.55
CA ASP A 199 -12.97 -5.14 -23.26
C ASP A 199 -12.35 -5.68 -24.56
N PHE A 200 -11.03 -5.54 -24.76
CA PHE A 200 -10.35 -6.09 -25.93
C PHE A 200 -9.85 -7.51 -25.66
N LYS A 201 -10.24 -8.47 -26.50
CA LYS A 201 -9.85 -9.88 -26.37
C LYS A 201 -8.34 -10.01 -26.56
N ARG A 202 -7.63 -10.54 -25.55
CA ARG A 202 -6.18 -10.85 -25.60
C ARG A 202 -5.35 -9.68 -26.20
N PHE A 203 -5.59 -8.47 -25.72
CA PHE A 203 -5.07 -7.23 -26.30
C PHE A 203 -3.57 -7.23 -26.65
N PHE A 204 -2.69 -7.67 -25.74
CA PHE A 204 -1.24 -7.69 -25.95
C PHE A 204 -0.81 -8.59 -27.12
N TYR A 205 -1.58 -9.63 -27.43
CA TYR A 205 -1.34 -10.56 -28.55
C TYR A 205 -2.03 -10.11 -29.85
N SER A 206 -2.84 -9.06 -29.78
CA SER A 206 -3.71 -8.60 -30.87
C SER A 206 -3.12 -7.43 -31.65
N VAL A 207 -1.93 -6.96 -31.27
CA VAL A 207 -1.21 -5.87 -31.94
C VAL A 207 0.04 -6.39 -32.63
N ASP A 208 0.43 -5.76 -33.73
CA ASP A 208 1.62 -6.08 -34.50
C ASP A 208 2.51 -4.82 -34.56
N VAL A 209 3.52 -4.73 -33.70
CA VAL A 209 4.39 -3.56 -33.61
C VAL A 209 5.37 -3.54 -34.77
N THR A 210 5.45 -2.41 -35.48
CA THR A 210 6.33 -2.21 -36.64
C THR A 210 7.46 -1.25 -36.32
N GLU A 211 8.53 -1.29 -37.11
CA GLU A 211 9.62 -0.30 -37.04
C GLU A 211 9.08 1.11 -37.31
N GLU A 212 8.21 1.29 -38.31
CA GLU A 212 7.56 2.56 -38.63
C GLU A 212 6.78 3.13 -37.42
N PHE A 213 6.04 2.28 -36.71
CA PHE A 213 5.34 2.69 -35.49
C PHE A 213 6.33 3.17 -34.42
N MET A 214 7.39 2.41 -34.17
CA MET A 214 8.41 2.75 -33.17
C MET A 214 9.20 4.02 -33.53
N GLU A 215 9.52 4.23 -34.81
CA GLU A 215 10.17 5.44 -35.32
C GLU A 215 9.25 6.66 -35.14
N THR A 216 7.97 6.53 -35.51
CA THR A 216 6.96 7.59 -35.32
C THR A 216 6.84 8.00 -33.84
N LEU A 217 6.87 7.02 -32.93
CA LEU A 217 6.86 7.30 -31.49
C LEU A 217 8.12 8.01 -31.03
N LEU A 218 9.30 7.57 -31.48
CA LEU A 218 10.57 8.19 -31.15
C LEU A 218 10.63 9.65 -31.62
N GLU A 219 10.21 9.92 -32.86
CA GLU A 219 10.14 11.27 -33.41
C GLU A 219 9.26 12.17 -32.55
N LYS A 220 8.08 11.69 -32.15
CA LYS A 220 7.16 12.43 -31.26
C LYS A 220 7.75 12.67 -29.87
N ALA A 221 8.57 11.75 -29.35
CA ALA A 221 9.12 11.84 -28.00
C ALA A 221 10.39 12.72 -27.95
N ALA A 222 11.23 12.66 -28.98
CA ALA A 222 12.57 13.25 -29.01
C ALA A 222 12.65 14.59 -29.77
N ILE A 223 11.52 15.26 -30.03
CA ILE A 223 11.47 16.56 -30.75
C ILE A 223 12.41 17.60 -30.10
N ASP A 224 12.38 17.68 -28.78
CA ASP A 224 13.11 18.71 -28.01
C ASP A 224 14.44 18.20 -27.44
N TYR A 225 14.96 17.07 -27.93
CA TYR A 225 16.16 16.45 -27.37
C TYR A 225 17.43 17.03 -27.96
N SER A 226 18.48 17.09 -27.13
CA SER A 226 19.83 17.37 -27.61
C SER A 226 20.29 16.27 -28.58
N PRO A 227 21.26 16.55 -29.47
CA PRO A 227 21.80 15.52 -30.38
C PRO A 227 22.27 14.26 -29.64
N GLU A 228 22.90 14.42 -28.46
CA GLU A 228 23.36 13.31 -27.62
C GLU A 228 22.18 12.51 -27.04
N ASP A 229 21.19 13.18 -26.44
CA ASP A 229 20.04 12.49 -25.85
C ASP A 229 19.21 11.77 -26.91
N ARG A 230 19.15 12.31 -28.14
CA ARG A 230 18.48 11.67 -29.28
C ARG A 230 19.18 10.38 -29.70
N VAL A 231 20.51 10.29 -29.60
CA VAL A 231 21.26 9.04 -29.84
C VAL A 231 20.88 7.99 -28.80
N TYR A 232 20.83 8.35 -27.52
CA TYR A 232 20.45 7.40 -26.46
C TYR A 232 18.98 6.95 -26.58
N ALA A 233 18.08 7.87 -26.90
CA ALA A 233 16.68 7.57 -27.15
C ALA A 233 16.52 6.64 -28.35
N LYS A 234 17.23 6.89 -29.46
CA LYS A 234 17.23 6.00 -30.62
C LYS A 234 17.76 4.61 -30.27
N ARG A 235 18.95 4.53 -29.65
CA ARG A 235 19.58 3.25 -29.28
C ARG A 235 18.69 2.39 -28.38
N THR A 236 18.03 3.01 -27.40
CA THR A 236 17.06 2.30 -26.54
C THR A 236 15.77 1.92 -27.27
N ASN A 237 15.29 2.75 -28.21
CA ASN A 237 14.11 2.47 -29.02
C ASN A 237 14.33 1.27 -29.95
N ASP A 238 15.47 1.25 -30.63
CA ASP A 238 15.90 0.14 -31.49
C ASP A 238 16.03 -1.15 -30.65
N PHE A 239 16.63 -1.06 -29.46
CA PHE A 239 16.71 -2.20 -28.54
C PHE A 239 15.34 -2.74 -28.11
N VAL A 240 14.37 -1.87 -27.79
CA VAL A 240 12.99 -2.29 -27.45
C VAL A 240 12.34 -3.00 -28.63
N MET A 241 12.54 -2.51 -29.85
CA MET A 241 12.04 -3.18 -31.06
C MET A 241 12.68 -4.56 -31.25
N ASP A 242 14.00 -4.66 -31.08
CA ASP A 242 14.72 -5.93 -31.17
C ASP A 242 14.25 -6.96 -30.13
N VAL A 243 13.92 -6.50 -28.91
CA VAL A 243 13.32 -7.35 -27.86
C VAL A 243 11.95 -7.87 -28.30
N ILE A 244 11.10 -7.02 -28.90
CA ILE A 244 9.78 -7.41 -29.42
C ILE A 244 9.94 -8.45 -30.53
N HIS A 245 10.88 -8.24 -31.46
CA HIS A 245 11.21 -9.20 -32.52
C HIS A 245 11.70 -10.53 -31.96
N ALA A 246 12.67 -10.52 -31.04
CA ALA A 246 13.22 -11.73 -30.43
C ALA A 246 12.14 -12.51 -29.66
N TYR A 247 11.28 -11.80 -28.92
CA TYR A 247 10.14 -12.40 -28.23
C TYR A 247 9.15 -13.05 -29.20
N HIS A 248 8.74 -12.34 -30.27
CA HIS A 248 7.87 -12.89 -31.31
C HIS A 248 8.42 -14.20 -31.92
N VAL A 249 9.71 -14.25 -32.24
CA VAL A 249 10.39 -15.45 -32.76
C VAL A 249 10.26 -16.63 -31.79
N LYS A 250 10.34 -16.38 -30.48
CA LYS A 250 10.21 -17.44 -29.46
C LYS A 250 8.78 -17.93 -29.31
N ILE A 251 7.78 -17.03 -29.29
CA ILE A 251 6.37 -17.44 -29.19
C ILE A 251 5.90 -18.17 -30.46
N SER A 252 6.42 -17.80 -31.62
CA SER A 252 6.06 -18.41 -32.92
C SER A 252 6.30 -19.92 -32.97
N ARG A 253 7.15 -20.46 -32.08
CA ARG A 253 7.35 -21.90 -31.89
C ARG A 253 6.11 -22.62 -31.33
N PHE A 254 5.25 -21.88 -30.64
CA PHE A 254 4.05 -22.39 -29.97
C PHE A 254 2.76 -21.87 -30.62
N CYS A 255 2.77 -20.67 -31.20
CA CYS A 255 1.63 -20.07 -31.88
C CYS A 255 2.10 -19.17 -33.04
N CYS A 256 1.88 -19.60 -34.28
CA CYS A 256 2.33 -18.90 -35.49
C CYS A 256 1.41 -17.77 -35.96
N GLU A 257 0.26 -17.57 -35.31
CA GLU A 257 -0.74 -16.56 -35.69
C GLU A 257 -0.38 -15.14 -35.20
N PHE A 258 0.55 -15.03 -34.25
CA PHE A 258 0.92 -13.76 -33.66
C PHE A 258 1.95 -13.02 -34.53
N GLY A 259 1.75 -11.70 -34.70
CA GLY A 259 2.78 -10.81 -35.23
C GLY A 259 3.81 -10.40 -34.16
N ASN A 260 4.42 -9.24 -34.34
CA ASN A 260 5.30 -8.59 -33.37
C ASN A 260 4.50 -8.07 -32.16
N VAL A 261 3.99 -9.01 -31.36
CA VAL A 261 3.11 -8.75 -30.21
C VAL A 261 3.86 -8.14 -29.03
N LEU A 262 3.12 -7.47 -28.14
CA LEU A 262 3.70 -6.81 -26.96
C LEU A 262 4.14 -7.85 -25.90
N PRO A 263 5.43 -7.89 -25.50
CA PRO A 263 5.90 -8.84 -24.50
C PRO A 263 5.29 -8.60 -23.12
N ILE A 264 4.69 -9.63 -22.53
CA ILE A 264 4.14 -9.57 -21.16
C ILE A 264 5.25 -9.84 -20.15
N GLY A 265 5.40 -8.95 -19.17
CA GLY A 265 6.54 -8.93 -18.24
C GLY A 265 7.64 -7.93 -18.65
N PHE A 266 7.53 -7.31 -19.83
CA PHE A 266 8.41 -6.23 -20.25
C PHE A 266 7.75 -4.86 -20.04
N ILE A 267 8.35 -4.01 -19.21
CA ILE A 267 7.72 -2.76 -18.78
C ILE A 267 7.40 -1.77 -19.93
N PRO A 268 8.23 -1.61 -20.97
CA PRO A 268 7.87 -0.80 -22.14
C PRO A 268 6.53 -1.17 -22.77
N SER A 269 6.16 -2.44 -22.77
CA SER A 269 4.87 -2.93 -23.30
C SER A 269 3.67 -2.27 -22.64
N ASN A 270 3.76 -1.87 -21.36
CA ASN A 270 2.67 -1.21 -20.65
C ASN A 270 2.36 0.19 -21.23
N ILE A 271 3.37 0.90 -21.73
CA ILE A 271 3.24 2.23 -22.33
C ILE A 271 2.92 2.10 -23.81
N LEU A 272 3.57 1.16 -24.51
CA LEU A 272 3.29 0.86 -25.92
C LEU A 272 1.85 0.41 -26.12
N ALA A 273 1.31 -0.42 -25.21
CA ALA A 273 -0.11 -0.79 -25.12
C ALA A 273 -1.02 0.45 -25.22
N ASN A 274 -0.73 1.49 -24.44
CA ASN A 274 -1.51 2.72 -24.50
C ASN A 274 -1.29 3.49 -25.81
N CYS A 275 -0.09 3.44 -26.39
CA CYS A 275 0.22 4.09 -27.66
C CYS A 275 -0.51 3.43 -28.84
N CYS A 276 -0.64 2.10 -28.84
CA CYS A 276 -1.33 1.34 -29.89
C CYS A 276 -2.82 1.72 -30.05
N LEU A 277 -3.47 2.18 -28.99
CA LEU A 277 -4.89 2.58 -29.00
C LEU A 277 -5.11 4.09 -29.20
N GLN A 278 -4.06 4.90 -29.39
CA GLN A 278 -4.22 6.37 -29.49
C GLN A 278 -5.12 6.81 -30.65
N ASN A 279 -5.04 6.15 -31.80
CA ASN A 279 -5.85 6.52 -32.96
C ASN A 279 -7.32 6.12 -32.75
N PHE A 280 -7.57 4.99 -32.11
CA PHE A 280 -8.90 4.60 -31.65
C PHE A 280 -9.46 5.61 -30.62
N ASP A 281 -8.66 6.00 -29.63
CA ASP A 281 -9.05 6.99 -28.61
C ASP A 281 -9.44 8.33 -29.26
N LYS A 282 -8.63 8.81 -30.21
CA LYS A 282 -8.90 10.05 -30.97
C LYS A 282 -10.16 9.94 -31.81
N ALA A 283 -10.35 8.82 -32.50
CA ALA A 283 -11.55 8.60 -33.30
C ALA A 283 -12.80 8.71 -32.40
N VAL A 284 -12.85 7.99 -31.27
CA VAL A 284 -14.00 8.07 -30.35
C VAL A 284 -14.22 9.48 -29.80
N THR A 285 -13.16 10.17 -29.40
CA THR A 285 -13.27 11.48 -28.73
C THR A 285 -13.57 12.64 -29.68
N VAL A 286 -13.03 12.61 -30.90
CA VAL A 286 -13.20 13.67 -31.92
C VAL A 286 -14.35 13.35 -32.87
N GLY A 287 -14.43 12.11 -33.34
CA GLY A 287 -15.41 11.67 -34.34
C GLY A 287 -16.80 11.44 -33.74
N TRP A 288 -16.90 10.72 -32.62
CA TRP A 288 -18.17 10.55 -31.90
C TRP A 288 -18.40 11.70 -30.91
N SER A 289 -17.43 11.99 -30.04
CA SER A 289 -17.59 12.95 -28.94
C SER A 289 -18.70 12.56 -27.93
N PRO A 290 -18.60 11.38 -27.28
CA PRO A 290 -19.53 10.98 -26.22
C PRO A 290 -19.44 11.92 -25.00
N LEU A 291 -20.47 11.91 -24.15
CA LEU A 291 -20.47 12.64 -22.87
C LEU A 291 -19.25 12.28 -21.99
N TYR A 292 -18.82 11.03 -22.04
CA TYR A 292 -17.57 10.56 -21.44
C TYR A 292 -16.97 9.42 -22.28
N TYR A 293 -15.65 9.46 -22.45
CA TYR A 293 -14.85 8.34 -22.92
C TYR A 293 -13.63 8.18 -22.02
N GLY A 294 -13.33 6.94 -21.64
CA GLY A 294 -12.07 6.63 -20.99
C GLY A 294 -11.75 5.16 -21.04
N ARG A 295 -10.45 4.83 -21.02
CA ARG A 295 -9.98 3.45 -20.94
C ARG A 295 -8.98 3.19 -19.81
N TYR A 296 -9.03 1.98 -19.28
CA TYR A 296 -8.05 1.42 -18.37
C TYR A 296 -7.29 0.30 -19.08
N VAL A 297 -6.24 0.67 -19.83
CA VAL A 297 -5.56 -0.22 -20.78
C VAL A 297 -6.52 -0.71 -21.87
N ASP A 298 -7.04 -1.92 -21.77
CA ASP A 298 -7.97 -2.60 -22.69
C ASP A 298 -9.44 -2.49 -22.29
N ASP A 299 -9.74 -2.21 -21.01
CA ASP A 299 -11.10 -1.93 -20.55
C ASP A 299 -11.55 -0.53 -21.02
N VAL A 300 -12.71 -0.41 -21.66
CA VAL A 300 -13.24 0.86 -22.20
C VAL A 300 -14.60 1.16 -21.57
N LEU A 301 -14.78 2.40 -21.11
CA LEU A 301 -16.06 2.94 -20.66
C LEU A 301 -16.47 4.14 -21.51
N ILE A 302 -17.72 4.11 -21.96
CA ILE A 302 -18.31 5.18 -22.76
C ILE A 302 -19.67 5.54 -22.17
N VAL A 303 -19.94 6.83 -21.99
CA VAL A 303 -21.24 7.34 -21.56
C VAL A 303 -21.74 8.31 -22.60
N ASP A 304 -22.98 8.15 -23.01
CA ASP A 304 -23.57 9.07 -23.97
C ASP A 304 -25.06 9.30 -23.77
N ARG A 305 -25.56 10.41 -24.33
CA ARG A 305 -26.98 10.74 -24.35
C ARG A 305 -27.73 9.85 -25.33
N VAL A 306 -28.98 9.53 -24.99
CA VAL A 306 -29.92 8.86 -25.90
C VAL A 306 -30.97 9.87 -26.33
N GLU A 307 -30.96 10.22 -27.62
CA GLU A 307 -31.97 11.11 -28.18
C GLU A 307 -33.33 10.40 -28.26
N LYS A 308 -34.42 11.06 -27.85
CA LYS A 308 -35.77 10.47 -27.83
C LYS A 308 -36.30 10.08 -29.22
N SER A 309 -35.76 10.68 -30.27
CA SER A 309 -36.04 10.35 -31.67
C SER A 309 -35.22 9.18 -32.22
N SER A 310 -34.22 8.69 -31.48
CA SER A 310 -33.32 7.63 -31.95
C SER A 310 -33.98 6.25 -31.98
N GLU A 311 -33.49 5.39 -32.87
CA GLU A 311 -33.90 3.98 -32.92
C GLU A 311 -33.57 3.26 -31.59
N ILE A 312 -32.46 3.62 -30.94
CA ILE A 312 -32.05 3.05 -29.64
C ILE A 312 -33.06 3.38 -28.55
N TYR A 313 -33.56 4.62 -28.49
CA TYR A 313 -34.61 5.00 -27.55
C TYR A 313 -35.85 4.13 -27.73
N GLN A 314 -36.32 3.98 -28.98
CA GLN A 314 -37.51 3.17 -29.28
C GLN A 314 -37.31 1.69 -28.95
N GLU A 315 -36.15 1.12 -29.29
CA GLU A 315 -35.85 -0.28 -29.01
C GLU A 315 -35.73 -0.54 -27.49
N ALA A 316 -35.13 0.38 -26.74
CA ALA A 316 -35.05 0.31 -25.28
C ALA A 316 -36.44 0.30 -24.64
N HIS A 317 -37.29 1.25 -25.02
CA HIS A 317 -38.65 1.38 -24.49
C HIS A 317 -39.58 0.22 -24.89
N ASN A 318 -39.29 -0.46 -26.00
CA ASN A 318 -40.01 -1.65 -26.43
C ASN A 318 -39.42 -2.96 -25.85
N GLY A 319 -38.38 -2.89 -25.01
CA GLY A 319 -37.71 -4.07 -24.44
C GLY A 319 -36.96 -4.92 -25.47
N ARG A 320 -36.57 -4.34 -26.60
CA ARG A 320 -35.90 -5.03 -27.72
C ARG A 320 -34.41 -4.68 -27.87
N LEU A 321 -33.91 -3.72 -27.10
CA LEU A 321 -32.50 -3.31 -27.16
C LEU A 321 -31.59 -4.46 -26.72
N THR A 322 -30.67 -4.85 -27.61
CA THR A 322 -29.62 -5.84 -27.33
C THR A 322 -28.24 -5.18 -27.30
N ILE A 323 -27.25 -5.86 -26.71
CA ILE A 323 -25.85 -5.41 -26.70
C ILE A 323 -25.32 -5.26 -28.13
N ASP A 324 -25.58 -6.25 -29.00
CA ASP A 324 -25.17 -6.22 -30.42
C ASP A 324 -25.74 -4.98 -31.11
N ARG A 325 -27.02 -4.70 -30.87
CA ARG A 325 -27.69 -3.56 -31.49
C ARG A 325 -27.15 -2.21 -31.00
N ALA A 326 -26.88 -2.08 -29.71
CA ALA A 326 -26.25 -0.88 -29.15
C ALA A 326 -24.84 -0.66 -29.72
N ILE A 327 -23.99 -1.70 -29.74
CA ILE A 327 -22.63 -1.58 -30.30
C ILE A 327 -22.71 -1.22 -31.79
N SER A 328 -23.59 -1.87 -32.55
CA SER A 328 -23.76 -1.58 -33.97
C SER A 328 -24.20 -0.14 -34.23
N TYR A 329 -25.15 0.40 -33.46
CA TYR A 329 -25.62 1.78 -33.63
C TYR A 329 -24.55 2.82 -33.30
N TYR A 330 -23.84 2.65 -32.18
CA TYR A 330 -22.90 3.67 -31.71
C TYR A 330 -21.51 3.57 -32.36
N LEU A 331 -21.05 2.37 -32.67
CA LEU A 331 -19.65 2.11 -33.02
C LEU A 331 -19.45 1.50 -34.42
N VAL A 332 -20.51 1.11 -35.14
CA VAL A 332 -20.42 0.54 -36.50
C VAL A 332 -21.16 1.39 -37.54
N GLN A 333 -22.28 2.01 -37.17
CA GLN A 333 -23.10 2.78 -38.09
C GLN A 333 -22.48 4.14 -38.42
N GLU A 334 -21.99 4.31 -39.65
CA GLU A 334 -21.32 5.54 -40.11
C GLU A 334 -22.21 6.79 -40.06
N SER A 335 -23.53 6.66 -40.30
CA SER A 335 -24.45 7.81 -40.31
C SER A 335 -24.54 8.55 -38.96
N ARG A 336 -24.05 7.92 -37.89
CA ARG A 336 -24.00 8.46 -36.54
C ARG A 336 -22.76 9.36 -36.37
N TRP A 337 -21.71 9.11 -37.13
CA TRP A 337 -20.45 9.83 -37.02
C TRP A 337 -20.51 11.05 -37.96
N PRO A 338 -20.55 12.29 -37.43
CA PRO A 338 -20.64 13.47 -38.27
C PRO A 338 -19.40 13.58 -39.16
N TYR A 339 -19.62 13.65 -40.47
CA TYR A 339 -18.57 14.02 -41.42
C TYR A 339 -18.19 15.49 -41.18
N ASN A 340 -17.09 15.73 -40.47
CA ASN A 340 -16.63 17.06 -40.14
C ASN A 340 -15.52 17.46 -41.12
N SER A 341 -15.72 18.54 -41.90
CA SER A 341 -14.79 19.00 -42.94
C SER A 341 -13.41 19.45 -42.42
N PHE A 342 -13.21 19.47 -41.09
CA PHE A 342 -11.95 19.82 -40.44
C PHE A 342 -11.11 18.61 -39.99
N SER A 343 -11.62 17.38 -40.13
CA SER A 343 -10.89 16.14 -39.78
C SER A 343 -11.28 14.99 -40.71
N GLU A 344 -10.70 14.96 -41.92
CA GLU A 344 -10.94 13.90 -42.91
C GLU A 344 -10.62 12.49 -42.37
N ASP A 345 -9.75 12.38 -41.36
CA ASP A 345 -9.26 11.10 -40.81
C ASP A 345 -10.16 10.44 -39.73
N TYR A 346 -11.15 11.14 -39.15
CA TYR A 346 -11.87 10.66 -37.95
C TYR A 346 -13.40 10.73 -38.02
N GLY A 347 -13.97 10.87 -39.22
CA GLY A 347 -15.42 11.00 -39.43
C GLY A 347 -16.19 9.68 -39.62
N LYS A 348 -15.60 8.52 -39.34
CA LYS A 348 -16.22 7.19 -39.55
C LYS A 348 -16.32 6.39 -38.26
N ALA A 349 -17.22 5.41 -38.27
CA ALA A 349 -17.41 4.49 -37.16
C ALA A 349 -16.16 3.63 -36.92
N VAL A 350 -15.84 3.34 -35.66
CA VAL A 350 -14.54 2.73 -35.28
C VAL A 350 -14.47 1.21 -35.37
N LEU A 351 -15.62 0.53 -35.42
CA LEU A 351 -15.72 -0.93 -35.45
C LEU A 351 -16.38 -1.43 -36.73
N GLN A 352 -16.00 -2.63 -37.16
CA GLN A 352 -16.71 -3.43 -38.15
C GLN A 352 -17.13 -4.78 -37.56
N LYS A 353 -18.27 -5.31 -38.01
CA LYS A 353 -18.73 -6.65 -37.61
C LYS A 353 -17.92 -7.71 -38.36
N SER A 354 -17.31 -8.65 -37.63
CA SER A 354 -16.54 -9.75 -38.23
C SER A 354 -17.46 -10.82 -38.81
N ALA A 355 -17.02 -11.47 -39.89
CA ALA A 355 -17.74 -12.59 -40.52
C ALA A 355 -17.86 -13.81 -39.58
N GLU A 356 -16.89 -13.98 -38.68
CA GLU A 356 -16.86 -15.06 -37.66
C GLU A 356 -17.67 -14.70 -36.39
N GLY A 357 -18.35 -13.55 -36.39
CA GLY A 357 -18.96 -12.97 -35.21
C GLY A 357 -18.00 -12.10 -34.41
N GLY A 358 -18.52 -11.11 -33.69
CA GLY A 358 -17.71 -10.14 -32.95
C GLY A 358 -17.53 -8.81 -33.67
N TYR A 359 -16.86 -7.87 -33.00
CA TYR A 359 -16.55 -6.54 -33.51
C TYR A 359 -15.04 -6.33 -33.52
N ARG A 360 -14.51 -5.84 -34.65
CA ARG A 360 -13.08 -5.56 -34.84
C ARG A 360 -12.87 -4.07 -35.09
N VAL A 361 -11.79 -3.50 -34.57
CA VAL A 361 -11.38 -2.11 -34.88
C VAL A 361 -11.00 -1.98 -36.35
N LEU A 362 -11.44 -0.92 -37.02
CA LEU A 362 -11.08 -0.67 -38.41
C LEU A 362 -9.56 -0.47 -38.59
N PRO A 363 -8.95 -1.00 -39.67
CA PRO A 363 -7.51 -0.90 -39.91
C PRO A 363 -6.95 0.53 -39.89
N GLU A 364 -7.71 1.52 -40.37
CA GLU A 364 -7.32 2.93 -40.38
C GLU A 364 -7.04 3.48 -38.97
N TYR A 365 -7.73 2.98 -37.94
CA TYR A 365 -7.50 3.34 -36.54
C TYR A 365 -6.43 2.50 -35.85
N THR A 366 -5.79 1.59 -36.58
CA THR A 366 -4.65 0.79 -36.12
C THR A 366 -3.33 1.14 -36.81
N ASN A 367 -3.35 1.90 -37.91
CA ASN A 367 -2.13 2.38 -38.58
C ASN A 367 -1.27 3.25 -37.63
N PRO A 368 0.08 3.16 -37.62
CA PRO A 368 0.98 2.35 -38.44
C PRO A 368 1.34 0.96 -37.90
N LEU A 369 0.45 0.33 -37.11
CA LEU A 369 0.64 -1.07 -36.71
C LEU A 369 0.57 -2.00 -37.92
N GLY A 370 1.21 -3.16 -37.78
CA GLY A 370 1.36 -4.14 -38.84
C GLY A 370 0.06 -4.87 -39.20
N LYS A 371 0.07 -5.50 -40.37
CA LYS A 371 -1.08 -6.17 -40.97
C LYS A 371 -1.67 -7.32 -40.14
N ASN A 372 -0.89 -7.88 -39.21
CA ASN A 372 -1.38 -8.95 -38.33
C ASN A 372 -2.16 -8.40 -37.11
N THR A 373 -2.30 -7.08 -36.97
CA THR A 373 -3.10 -6.46 -35.91
C THR A 373 -4.57 -6.83 -36.03
N ASN A 374 -5.12 -7.44 -34.97
CA ASN A 374 -6.51 -7.91 -34.90
C ASN A 374 -7.16 -7.56 -33.56
N LEU A 375 -7.46 -6.27 -33.35
CA LEU A 375 -8.14 -5.79 -32.14
C LEU A 375 -9.63 -6.13 -32.17
N MET A 376 -10.04 -7.14 -31.40
CA MET A 376 -11.43 -7.58 -31.28
C MET A 376 -12.03 -7.27 -29.92
N ILE A 377 -13.32 -6.88 -29.89
CA ILE A 377 -14.09 -6.76 -28.66
C ILE A 377 -14.41 -8.14 -28.10
N GLN A 378 -14.19 -8.34 -26.79
CA GLN A 378 -14.62 -9.52 -26.06
C GLN A 378 -16.12 -9.43 -25.74
N ASN A 379 -16.95 -9.80 -26.72
CA ASN A 379 -18.41 -9.67 -26.65
C ASN A 379 -19.06 -10.29 -25.40
N GLU A 380 -18.53 -11.42 -24.89
CA GLU A 380 -19.06 -12.08 -23.68
C GLU A 380 -18.98 -11.20 -22.42
N LYS A 381 -18.01 -10.27 -22.38
CA LYS A 381 -17.81 -9.33 -21.26
C LYS A 381 -18.47 -7.98 -21.49
N ALA A 382 -18.87 -7.65 -22.72
CA ALA A 382 -19.49 -6.37 -23.02
C ALA A 382 -20.79 -6.18 -22.23
N LYS A 383 -21.01 -4.96 -21.70
CA LYS A 383 -22.23 -4.59 -20.98
C LYS A 383 -22.75 -3.25 -21.48
N VAL A 384 -24.07 -3.12 -21.54
CA VAL A 384 -24.78 -1.89 -21.89
C VAL A 384 -25.83 -1.63 -20.81
N PHE A 385 -25.79 -0.44 -20.24
CA PHE A 385 -26.76 0.03 -19.25
C PHE A 385 -27.52 1.22 -19.83
N TYR A 386 -28.84 1.13 -19.83
CA TYR A 386 -29.74 2.21 -20.24
C TYR A 386 -30.41 2.78 -19.00
N PHE A 387 -30.35 4.10 -18.81
CA PHE A 387 -31.02 4.81 -17.74
C PHE A 387 -31.98 5.83 -18.35
N ASP A 388 -33.27 5.67 -18.05
CA ASP A 388 -34.33 6.60 -18.43
C ASP A 388 -34.45 7.72 -17.37
N THR A 389 -34.63 8.95 -17.82
CA THR A 389 -34.72 10.13 -16.94
C THR A 389 -35.97 10.16 -16.06
N ASN A 390 -37.04 9.46 -16.44
CA ASN A 390 -38.28 9.38 -15.65
C ASN A 390 -38.20 8.33 -14.54
N ASN A 391 -37.08 7.60 -14.45
CA ASN A 391 -36.82 6.58 -13.44
C ASN A 391 -35.76 7.04 -12.42
N THR A 392 -35.55 6.26 -11.37
CA THR A 392 -34.63 6.64 -10.27
C THR A 392 -33.15 6.54 -10.67
N ASP A 393 -32.38 7.58 -10.38
CA ASP A 393 -30.90 7.57 -10.44
C ASP A 393 -30.26 6.74 -9.30
N ALA A 394 -31.07 6.23 -8.36
CA ALA A 394 -30.62 5.44 -7.22
C ALA A 394 -29.91 4.14 -7.63
N MET A 395 -30.18 3.60 -8.83
CA MET A 395 -29.45 2.45 -9.35
C MET A 395 -27.96 2.76 -9.55
N ILE A 396 -27.64 3.95 -10.07
CA ILE A 396 -26.24 4.39 -10.22
C ILE A 396 -25.63 4.65 -8.84
N ALA A 397 -26.39 5.25 -7.92
CA ALA A 397 -25.93 5.46 -6.54
C ALA A 397 -25.62 4.13 -5.83
N CYS A 398 -26.46 3.09 -6.00
CA CYS A 398 -26.26 1.76 -5.45
C CYS A 398 -25.00 1.08 -6.01
N PHE A 399 -24.76 1.21 -7.33
CA PHE A 399 -23.54 0.70 -7.96
C PHE A 399 -22.29 1.37 -7.38
N ARG A 400 -22.31 2.71 -7.25
CA ARG A 400 -21.23 3.48 -6.59
C ARG A 400 -21.01 3.06 -5.14
N GLU A 401 -22.08 2.87 -4.38
CA GLU A 401 -21.98 2.53 -2.95
C GLU A 401 -21.41 1.12 -2.73
N LYS A 402 -21.91 0.11 -3.46
CA LYS A 402 -21.40 -1.27 -3.37
C LYS A 402 -19.90 -1.35 -3.64
N ILE A 403 -19.41 -0.58 -4.62
CA ILE A 403 -17.99 -0.58 -4.99
C ILE A 403 -17.17 0.26 -4.00
N SER A 404 -17.70 1.40 -3.55
CA SER A 404 -17.06 2.25 -2.52
C SER A 404 -16.87 1.51 -1.19
N ARG A 405 -17.78 0.59 -0.83
CA ARG A 405 -17.63 -0.26 0.36
C ARG A 405 -16.34 -1.11 0.29
N ASN A 406 -16.02 -1.70 -0.87
CA ASN A 406 -14.77 -2.46 -1.06
C ASN A 406 -13.51 -1.58 -0.92
N LYS A 407 -13.58 -0.32 -1.36
CA LYS A 407 -12.49 0.68 -1.22
C LYS A 407 -12.27 1.10 0.24
N SER A 408 -13.36 1.36 0.97
CA SER A 408 -13.30 1.79 2.37
C SER A 408 -12.58 0.76 3.26
N GLU A 409 -12.65 -0.52 2.89
CA GLU A 409 -12.02 -1.63 3.60
C GLU A 409 -10.48 -1.55 3.59
N PHE A 410 -9.86 -1.10 2.49
CA PHE A 410 -8.38 -0.97 2.41
C PHE A 410 -7.81 0.23 3.17
N ARG A 411 -8.67 1.20 3.52
CA ARG A 411 -8.35 2.34 4.39
C ARG A 411 -8.47 2.00 5.88
N ARG A 412 -9.19 0.93 6.20
CA ARG A 412 -9.43 0.46 7.56
C ARG A 412 -8.27 -0.37 8.10
N MET A 413 -8.18 -0.42 9.43
CA MET A 413 -7.42 -1.46 10.12
C MET A 413 -8.11 -2.81 9.82
N PRO A 414 -7.36 -3.85 9.41
CA PRO A 414 -7.96 -5.06 8.86
C PRO A 414 -8.74 -5.79 9.96
N GLU A 415 -9.93 -6.30 9.64
CA GLU A 415 -10.76 -7.09 10.54
C GLU A 415 -11.43 -8.22 9.75
N ASP A 416 -11.55 -9.39 10.36
CA ASP A 416 -12.38 -10.47 9.85
C ASP A 416 -12.93 -11.40 10.96
N GLU A 417 -14.14 -11.10 11.43
CA GLU A 417 -14.79 -11.90 12.48
C GLU A 417 -15.15 -13.30 12.03
N ALA A 418 -15.52 -13.46 10.75
CA ALA A 418 -15.83 -14.77 10.20
C ALA A 418 -14.61 -15.67 10.32
N VAL A 419 -13.43 -15.16 9.93
CA VAL A 419 -12.19 -15.93 9.94
C VAL A 419 -11.66 -16.18 11.35
N PHE A 420 -11.44 -15.13 12.13
CA PHE A 420 -10.64 -15.23 13.37
C PHE A 420 -11.47 -15.52 14.62
N GLN A 421 -12.81 -15.44 14.55
CA GLN A 421 -13.70 -15.78 15.67
C GLN A 421 -14.63 -16.94 15.38
N LYS A 422 -15.13 -17.06 14.14
CA LYS A 422 -16.10 -18.10 13.76
C LYS A 422 -15.49 -19.26 12.99
N ASP A 423 -14.21 -19.15 12.62
CA ASP A 423 -13.51 -20.12 11.77
C ASP A 423 -14.27 -20.43 10.46
N ASP A 424 -14.86 -19.37 9.89
CA ASP A 424 -15.74 -19.43 8.74
C ASP A 424 -15.03 -18.91 7.49
N TYR A 425 -14.69 -19.83 6.61
CA TYR A 425 -14.11 -19.56 5.30
C TYR A 425 -15.11 -19.77 4.15
N GLN A 426 -16.42 -19.89 4.42
CA GLN A 426 -17.44 -20.11 3.37
C GLN A 426 -17.45 -19.00 2.32
N SER A 427 -17.10 -17.78 2.71
CA SER A 427 -17.02 -16.61 1.82
C SER A 427 -16.06 -16.77 0.64
N ILE A 428 -15.13 -17.74 0.67
CA ILE A 428 -14.22 -18.01 -0.46
C ILE A 428 -14.86 -18.85 -1.56
N PHE A 429 -16.04 -19.43 -1.32
CA PHE A 429 -16.78 -20.23 -2.28
C PHE A 429 -17.91 -19.41 -2.89
N GLU A 430 -18.09 -19.53 -4.20
CA GLU A 430 -19.20 -18.95 -4.94
C GLU A 430 -20.13 -20.07 -5.41
N LEU A 431 -21.45 -19.87 -5.21
CA LEU A 431 -22.49 -20.70 -5.81
C LEU A 431 -22.76 -20.19 -7.22
N GLU A 432 -22.39 -20.97 -8.22
CA GLU A 432 -22.74 -20.69 -9.61
C GLU A 432 -24.26 -20.91 -9.73
N GLN A 433 -25.06 -19.85 -9.85
CA GLN A 433 -26.53 -19.95 -9.88
C GLN A 433 -27.14 -19.00 -10.93
N SER A 434 -28.16 -19.48 -11.65
CA SER A 434 -28.89 -18.70 -12.66
C SER A 434 -30.10 -17.95 -12.10
N GLY A 435 -30.48 -18.21 -10.83
CA GLY A 435 -31.61 -17.57 -10.14
C GLY A 435 -31.31 -17.27 -8.68
N ILE A 436 -32.16 -16.44 -8.05
CA ILE A 436 -31.97 -15.98 -6.67
C ILE A 436 -32.53 -17.02 -5.69
N ASN A 437 -31.68 -17.54 -4.79
CA ASN A 437 -32.05 -18.31 -3.59
C ASN A 437 -32.86 -19.61 -3.84
N LYS A 438 -32.79 -20.21 -5.03
CA LYS A 438 -33.42 -21.52 -5.31
C LYS A 438 -32.34 -22.57 -5.53
N PHE A 439 -32.36 -23.64 -4.72
CA PHE A 439 -31.41 -24.75 -4.85
C PHE A 439 -31.40 -25.41 -6.23
N ARG A 440 -32.56 -25.41 -6.92
CA ARG A 440 -32.69 -25.94 -8.29
C ARG A 440 -31.96 -25.13 -9.36
N ASP A 441 -31.63 -23.87 -9.06
CA ASP A 441 -30.96 -22.93 -9.97
C ASP A 441 -29.43 -22.94 -9.75
N VAL A 442 -28.93 -23.76 -8.83
CA VAL A 442 -27.49 -23.94 -8.58
C VAL A 442 -26.92 -24.88 -9.64
N GLU A 443 -25.89 -24.41 -10.35
CA GLU A 443 -25.21 -25.08 -11.45
C GLU A 443 -23.84 -25.65 -11.03
N GLY A 444 -23.31 -25.20 -9.89
CA GLY A 444 -22.02 -25.63 -9.35
C GLY A 444 -21.60 -24.85 -8.11
N VAL A 445 -20.51 -25.31 -7.49
CA VAL A 445 -19.80 -24.57 -6.43
C VAL A 445 -18.35 -24.49 -6.86
N SER A 446 -17.79 -23.28 -6.90
CA SER A 446 -16.39 -23.07 -7.24
C SER A 446 -15.72 -22.12 -6.27
N LEU A 447 -14.40 -22.13 -6.27
CA LEU A 447 -13.61 -21.25 -5.43
C LEU A 447 -13.49 -19.88 -6.11
N ASP A 448 -13.97 -18.83 -5.45
CA ASP A 448 -13.88 -17.46 -5.94
C ASP A 448 -12.44 -16.95 -5.72
N LYS A 449 -11.73 -16.74 -6.83
CA LYS A 449 -10.35 -16.26 -6.85
C LYS A 449 -10.17 -14.89 -6.17
N PHE A 450 -11.14 -13.98 -6.31
CA PHE A 450 -11.09 -12.66 -5.71
C PHE A 450 -11.32 -12.74 -4.20
N GLN A 451 -12.35 -13.48 -3.76
CA GLN A 451 -12.63 -13.66 -2.33
C GLN A 451 -11.50 -14.42 -1.63
N LEU A 452 -10.94 -15.48 -2.25
CA LEU A 452 -9.77 -16.16 -1.71
C LEU A 452 -8.57 -15.21 -1.58
N SER A 453 -8.26 -14.43 -2.61
CA SER A 453 -7.13 -13.47 -2.55
C SER A 453 -7.33 -12.42 -1.45
N LYS A 454 -8.57 -11.95 -1.26
CA LYS A 454 -8.98 -11.02 -0.20
C LYS A 454 -8.84 -11.66 1.18
N TYR A 455 -9.37 -12.87 1.34
CA TYR A 455 -9.28 -13.68 2.55
C TYR A 455 -7.82 -13.86 2.99
N LEU A 456 -6.95 -14.37 2.10
CA LEU A 456 -5.54 -14.59 2.38
C LEU A 456 -4.81 -13.27 2.70
N GLY A 457 -5.14 -12.19 1.99
CA GLY A 457 -4.55 -10.87 2.23
C GLY A 457 -4.90 -10.27 3.59
N LYS A 458 -6.14 -10.47 4.08
CA LYS A 458 -6.50 -10.10 5.45
C LYS A 458 -5.79 -10.98 6.47
N TYR A 459 -5.74 -12.28 6.19
CA TYR A 459 -5.10 -13.24 7.06
C TYR A 459 -3.64 -12.86 7.33
N GLN A 460 -2.85 -12.65 6.26
CA GLN A 460 -1.45 -12.24 6.36
C GLN A 460 -1.23 -10.98 7.20
N ARG A 461 -2.13 -9.99 7.11
CA ARG A 461 -2.01 -8.72 7.86
C ARG A 461 -2.27 -8.84 9.36
N ILE A 462 -2.96 -9.89 9.80
CA ILE A 462 -3.38 -10.06 11.20
C ILE A 462 -2.60 -11.20 11.86
N CYS A 463 -2.24 -12.24 11.13
CA CYS A 463 -1.68 -13.48 11.67
C CYS A 463 -0.42 -13.28 12.53
N GLY A 464 0.52 -12.41 12.12
CA GLY A 464 1.73 -12.13 12.90
C GLY A 464 1.48 -11.25 14.14
N LEU A 465 0.26 -10.71 14.30
CA LEU A 465 -0.11 -9.78 15.37
C LEU A 465 -0.91 -10.45 16.49
N ILE A 466 -1.47 -11.64 16.25
CA ILE A 466 -2.37 -12.35 17.17
C ILE A 466 -1.87 -13.76 17.48
N SER A 467 -2.18 -14.27 18.67
CA SER A 467 -1.82 -15.63 19.09
C SER A 467 -2.83 -16.70 18.67
N ASP A 468 -4.06 -16.31 18.33
CA ASP A 468 -5.16 -17.25 18.07
C ASP A 468 -5.16 -17.79 16.62
N ALA A 469 -4.29 -17.28 15.74
CA ALA A 469 -4.31 -17.59 14.32
C ALA A 469 -3.95 -19.05 13.99
N SER A 470 -3.15 -19.73 14.82
CA SER A 470 -2.72 -21.12 14.59
C SER A 470 -3.83 -22.15 14.72
N LYS A 471 -5.03 -21.77 15.19
CA LYS A 471 -6.18 -22.67 15.42
C LYS A 471 -7.31 -22.54 14.39
N ILE A 472 -7.01 -21.99 13.21
CA ILE A 472 -8.03 -21.72 12.17
C ILE A 472 -8.19 -22.96 11.28
N GLY A 473 -9.41 -23.48 11.18
CA GLY A 473 -9.84 -24.60 10.36
C GLY A 473 -9.59 -24.42 8.87
N PHE A 474 -9.36 -23.20 8.36
CA PHE A 474 -8.80 -23.00 7.02
C PHE A 474 -7.46 -23.74 6.83
N ILE A 475 -6.51 -23.60 7.78
CA ILE A 475 -5.20 -24.27 7.71
C ILE A 475 -5.42 -25.79 7.75
N GLN A 476 -6.26 -26.27 8.67
CA GLN A 476 -6.55 -27.69 8.84
C GLN A 476 -7.26 -28.32 7.63
N ASN A 477 -8.05 -27.53 6.88
CA ASN A 477 -8.84 -27.99 5.74
C ASN A 477 -8.23 -27.61 4.40
N ILE A 478 -6.96 -27.16 4.35
CA ILE A 478 -6.33 -26.71 3.10
C ILE A 478 -6.39 -27.77 1.99
N SER A 479 -6.18 -29.04 2.34
CA SER A 479 -6.26 -30.18 1.43
C SER A 479 -7.68 -30.51 0.95
N LYS A 480 -8.70 -30.03 1.67
CA LYS A 480 -10.12 -30.17 1.30
C LYS A 480 -10.63 -28.98 0.49
N ILE A 481 -10.06 -27.79 0.69
CA ILE A 481 -10.42 -26.56 0.00
C ILE A 481 -9.86 -26.56 -1.43
N PHE A 482 -8.62 -27.00 -1.60
CA PHE A 482 -7.91 -26.92 -2.86
C PHE A 482 -7.97 -28.24 -3.64
N THR A 483 -8.92 -28.36 -4.57
CA THR A 483 -8.93 -29.43 -5.57
C THR A 483 -7.77 -29.26 -6.58
N PRO A 484 -7.34 -30.32 -7.30
CA PRO A 484 -6.24 -30.20 -8.27
C PRO A 484 -6.44 -29.08 -9.31
N SER A 485 -7.64 -28.92 -9.85
CA SER A 485 -7.97 -27.80 -10.75
C SER A 485 -7.93 -26.44 -10.06
N ALA A 486 -8.47 -26.32 -8.85
CA ALA A 486 -8.44 -25.08 -8.09
C ALA A 486 -7.00 -24.67 -7.74
N ILE A 487 -6.11 -25.63 -7.49
CA ILE A 487 -4.67 -25.40 -7.29
C ILE A 487 -4.06 -24.71 -8.51
N ILE A 488 -4.29 -25.25 -9.72
CA ILE A 488 -3.71 -24.72 -10.95
C ILE A 488 -4.34 -23.38 -11.34
N GLU A 489 -5.65 -23.19 -11.19
CA GLU A 489 -6.32 -21.89 -11.47
C GLU A 489 -5.83 -20.74 -10.57
N ASN A 490 -5.35 -21.09 -9.36
CA ASN A 490 -4.96 -20.16 -8.32
C ASN A 490 -3.46 -20.20 -8.01
N TYR A 491 -2.60 -20.61 -8.96
CA TYR A 491 -1.15 -20.69 -8.74
C TYR A 491 -0.52 -19.38 -8.22
N ILE A 492 -1.03 -18.24 -8.68
CA ILE A 492 -0.62 -16.89 -8.24
C ILE A 492 -0.79 -16.68 -6.71
N LEU A 493 -1.65 -17.46 -6.06
CA LEU A 493 -1.94 -17.35 -4.63
C LEU A 493 -1.11 -18.33 -3.77
N TRP A 494 -0.34 -19.25 -4.36
CA TRP A 494 0.46 -20.23 -3.61
C TRP A 494 1.42 -19.58 -2.61
N GLU A 495 2.14 -18.54 -3.03
CA GLU A 495 3.07 -17.78 -2.17
C GLU A 495 2.41 -17.28 -0.88
N LYS A 496 1.17 -16.76 -0.97
CA LYS A 496 0.44 -16.29 0.20
C LYS A 496 0.09 -17.43 1.15
N VAL A 497 -0.32 -18.57 0.59
CA VAL A 497 -0.63 -19.77 1.37
C VAL A 497 0.62 -20.29 2.07
N PHE A 498 1.75 -20.38 1.37
CA PHE A 498 3.03 -20.77 1.98
C PHE A 498 3.47 -19.81 3.07
N THR A 499 3.36 -18.50 2.83
CA THR A 499 3.68 -17.47 3.83
C THR A 499 2.85 -17.68 5.09
N ILE A 500 1.56 -17.94 4.96
CA ILE A 500 0.69 -18.25 6.10
C ILE A 500 1.17 -19.50 6.84
N LEU A 501 1.42 -20.60 6.13
CA LEU A 501 1.82 -21.86 6.77
C LEU A 501 3.18 -21.74 7.46
N VAL A 502 4.17 -21.11 6.82
CA VAL A 502 5.52 -20.89 7.38
C VAL A 502 5.47 -19.97 8.60
N THR A 503 4.72 -18.87 8.54
CA THR A 503 4.64 -17.92 9.66
C THR A 503 3.86 -18.44 10.86
N ASN A 504 3.00 -19.45 10.67
CA ASN A 504 2.35 -20.19 11.75
C ASN A 504 3.14 -21.44 12.19
N GLU A 505 4.31 -21.68 11.62
CA GLU A 505 5.14 -22.88 11.89
C GLU A 505 4.36 -24.20 11.61
N ALA A 506 3.38 -24.16 10.70
CA ALA A 506 2.53 -25.28 10.29
C ALA A 506 3.19 -26.14 9.20
N PHE A 507 4.39 -26.64 9.47
CA PHE A 507 5.24 -27.30 8.46
C PHE A 507 4.68 -28.62 7.92
N GLU A 508 3.91 -29.37 8.71
CA GLU A 508 3.22 -30.58 8.25
C GLU A 508 2.15 -30.28 7.19
N ASP A 509 1.38 -29.21 7.38
CA ASP A 509 0.35 -28.80 6.42
C ASP A 509 0.97 -28.14 5.18
N LEU A 510 2.12 -27.45 5.35
CA LEU A 510 2.95 -27.00 4.24
C LEU A 510 3.39 -28.17 3.36
N LYS A 511 3.93 -29.24 3.96
CA LYS A 511 4.36 -30.44 3.24
C LYS A 511 3.22 -31.05 2.45
N LYS A 512 2.08 -31.33 3.09
CA LYS A 512 0.87 -31.85 2.42
C LYS A 512 0.43 -30.96 1.25
N PHE A 513 0.43 -29.64 1.43
CA PHE A 513 0.00 -28.72 0.37
C PHE A 513 0.98 -28.70 -0.80
N THR A 514 2.29 -28.76 -0.56
CA THR A 514 3.30 -28.86 -1.63
C THR A 514 3.22 -30.17 -2.41
N GLU A 515 2.90 -31.29 -1.74
CA GLU A 515 2.64 -32.58 -2.38
C GLU A 515 1.40 -32.51 -3.29
N LEU A 516 0.32 -31.89 -2.82
CA LEU A 516 -0.89 -31.67 -3.63
C LEU A 516 -0.63 -30.81 -4.85
N ILE A 517 0.14 -29.72 -4.70
CA ILE A 517 0.55 -28.87 -5.83
C ILE A 517 1.28 -29.68 -6.87
N SER A 518 2.20 -30.52 -6.44
CA SER A 518 3.06 -31.27 -7.35
C SER A 518 2.33 -32.40 -8.06
N ALA A 519 1.41 -33.06 -7.35
CA ALA A 519 0.47 -33.98 -7.99
C ALA A 519 -0.40 -33.25 -9.03
N ALA A 520 -0.89 -32.05 -8.73
CA ALA A 520 -1.68 -31.25 -9.67
C ALA A 520 -0.85 -30.82 -10.90
N ILE A 521 0.41 -30.39 -10.71
CA ILE A 521 1.33 -30.05 -11.81
C ILE A 521 1.55 -31.27 -12.71
N ASN A 522 1.78 -32.45 -12.15
CA ASN A 522 1.99 -33.67 -12.94
C ASN A 522 0.73 -34.08 -13.72
N ALA A 523 -0.46 -33.70 -13.24
CA ALA A 523 -1.74 -33.95 -13.90
C ALA A 523 -2.07 -32.92 -15.00
N VAL A 524 -1.29 -31.85 -15.16
CA VAL A 524 -1.49 -30.85 -16.22
C VAL A 524 -1.22 -31.47 -17.59
N THR A 525 -2.18 -31.28 -18.49
CA THR A 525 -2.11 -31.71 -19.89
C THR A 525 -2.37 -30.55 -20.84
N TYR A 526 -1.70 -30.57 -21.99
CA TYR A 526 -1.89 -29.59 -23.06
C TYR A 526 -1.70 -30.23 -24.44
N PHE A 527 -2.39 -29.73 -25.46
CA PHE A 527 -2.40 -30.38 -26.79
C PHE A 527 -1.00 -30.48 -27.44
N ASN A 528 -0.09 -29.58 -27.09
CA ASN A 528 1.30 -29.57 -27.57
C ASN A 528 2.22 -30.06 -26.44
N ASN A 529 2.83 -31.24 -26.61
CA ASN A 529 3.69 -31.87 -25.59
C ASN A 529 4.88 -31.00 -25.17
N THR A 530 5.49 -30.27 -26.11
CA THR A 530 6.60 -29.37 -25.79
C THR A 530 6.11 -28.24 -24.88
N ALA A 531 4.99 -27.61 -25.24
CA ALA A 531 4.38 -26.57 -24.41
C ALA A 531 3.90 -27.11 -23.05
N GLU A 532 3.37 -28.34 -23.00
CA GLU A 532 2.97 -29.00 -21.75
C GLU A 532 4.14 -29.10 -20.77
N GLU A 533 5.31 -29.57 -21.22
CA GLU A 533 6.49 -29.66 -20.37
C GLU A 533 7.00 -28.27 -19.92
N HIS A 534 6.94 -27.26 -20.78
CA HIS A 534 7.27 -25.88 -20.40
C HIS A 534 6.32 -25.33 -19.33
N ILE A 535 5.01 -25.63 -19.43
CA ILE A 535 4.02 -25.24 -18.41
C ILE A 535 4.35 -25.91 -17.08
N LYS A 536 4.60 -27.22 -17.08
CA LYS A 536 4.95 -27.96 -15.85
C LYS A 536 6.22 -27.42 -15.22
N GLN A 537 7.25 -27.14 -16.03
CA GLN A 537 8.51 -26.57 -15.55
C GLN A 537 8.29 -25.16 -14.96
N ALA A 538 7.54 -24.30 -15.64
CA ALA A 538 7.21 -22.96 -15.15
C ALA A 538 6.46 -23.00 -13.80
N LEU A 539 5.48 -23.89 -13.66
CA LEU A 539 4.75 -24.08 -12.39
C LEU A 539 5.65 -24.61 -11.27
N LYS A 540 6.61 -25.50 -11.56
CA LYS A 540 7.62 -25.97 -10.59
C LYS A 540 8.54 -24.83 -10.13
N SER A 541 9.00 -23.98 -11.06
CA SER A 541 9.78 -22.78 -10.71
C SER A 541 8.96 -21.81 -9.87
N PHE A 542 7.67 -21.64 -10.18
CA PHE A 542 6.75 -20.81 -9.40
C PHE A 542 6.56 -21.33 -7.97
N LEU A 543 6.42 -22.66 -7.81
CA LEU A 543 6.38 -23.34 -6.51
C LEU A 543 7.66 -23.07 -5.70
N ALA A 544 8.83 -23.29 -6.31
CA ALA A 544 10.12 -23.08 -5.64
C ALA A 544 10.33 -21.62 -5.20
N SER A 545 10.04 -20.67 -6.10
CA SER A 545 10.12 -19.23 -5.82
C SER A 545 9.19 -18.81 -4.68
N GLY A 546 7.94 -19.28 -4.71
CA GLY A 546 6.95 -19.02 -3.66
C GLY A 546 7.39 -19.55 -2.29
N LEU A 547 7.97 -20.75 -2.24
CA LEU A 547 8.53 -21.32 -1.02
C LEU A 547 9.74 -20.55 -0.52
N ALA A 548 10.70 -20.21 -1.40
CA ALA A 548 11.91 -19.47 -1.03
C ALA A 548 11.56 -18.10 -0.40
N ARG A 549 10.61 -17.37 -1.00
CA ARG A 549 10.14 -16.09 -0.45
C ARG A 549 9.37 -16.25 0.86
N ALA A 550 8.61 -17.33 1.05
CA ALA A 550 7.95 -17.59 2.32
C ALA A 550 8.96 -17.92 3.43
N PHE A 551 9.94 -18.78 3.14
CA PHE A 551 11.01 -19.14 4.08
C PHE A 551 11.99 -18.01 4.37
N SER A 552 12.05 -16.96 3.56
CA SER A 552 12.86 -15.77 3.88
C SER A 552 12.37 -15.05 5.16
N LEU A 553 11.15 -15.33 5.62
CA LEU A 553 10.60 -14.82 6.88
C LEU A 553 10.91 -15.72 8.09
N TYR A 554 11.64 -16.82 7.90
CA TYR A 554 11.97 -17.79 8.95
C TYR A 554 13.46 -18.16 8.90
N TRP A 555 14.24 -17.71 9.89
CA TRP A 555 15.70 -17.86 9.90
C TRP A 555 16.14 -19.00 10.83
N THR A 556 17.04 -19.86 10.36
CA THR A 556 17.59 -20.99 11.12
C THR A 556 18.97 -21.38 10.58
N ASP A 557 19.90 -21.77 11.46
CA ASP A 557 21.32 -22.00 11.11
C ASP A 557 21.58 -23.13 10.11
N ASP A 558 20.88 -24.27 10.21
CA ASP A 558 21.13 -25.45 9.34
C ASP A 558 19.87 -26.29 9.05
N ASN A 559 18.79 -26.13 9.84
CA ASN A 559 17.59 -26.94 9.69
C ASN A 559 16.66 -26.47 8.56
N LEU A 560 16.89 -25.32 7.93
CA LEU A 560 16.14 -24.95 6.74
C LEU A 560 16.43 -25.97 5.62
N ARG A 561 17.68 -26.43 5.48
CA ARG A 561 18.07 -27.48 4.52
C ARG A 561 17.43 -28.82 4.84
N ASN A 562 17.31 -29.21 6.11
CA ASN A 562 16.61 -30.44 6.51
C ASN A 562 15.09 -30.33 6.30
N LEU A 563 14.50 -29.21 6.70
CA LEU A 563 13.07 -28.94 6.55
C LEU A 563 12.66 -28.84 5.07
N THR A 564 13.53 -28.26 4.24
CA THR A 564 13.33 -28.14 2.78
C THR A 564 13.73 -29.40 2.02
N SER A 565 14.67 -30.21 2.53
CA SER A 565 15.02 -31.50 1.91
C SER A 565 13.90 -32.52 2.07
N GLU A 566 13.18 -32.49 3.20
CA GLU A 566 11.95 -33.27 3.38
C GLU A 566 10.83 -32.87 2.41
N LEU A 567 10.88 -31.65 1.86
CA LEU A 567 9.91 -31.20 0.86
C LEU A 567 10.22 -31.73 -0.55
N ASN A 568 11.28 -32.52 -0.80
CA ASN A 568 11.57 -33.20 -2.09
C ASN A 568 11.64 -32.33 -3.38
N PHE A 569 11.40 -31.00 -3.33
CA PHE A 569 11.13 -30.20 -4.52
C PHE A 569 12.34 -29.40 -5.05
N CYS A 570 13.27 -28.95 -4.20
CA CYS A 570 14.51 -28.29 -4.67
C CYS A 570 15.50 -28.06 -3.49
N PRO A 571 16.76 -28.52 -3.58
CA PRO A 571 17.77 -28.29 -2.54
C PRO A 571 18.20 -26.80 -2.42
N GLU A 572 17.88 -25.95 -3.40
CA GLU A 572 18.29 -24.53 -3.42
C GLU A 572 17.34 -23.59 -2.66
N ILE A 573 16.17 -24.04 -2.17
CA ILE A 573 15.17 -23.18 -1.53
C ILE A 573 15.77 -22.42 -0.34
N GLY A 574 16.58 -23.10 0.48
CA GLY A 574 17.19 -22.47 1.65
C GLY A 574 18.19 -21.37 1.31
N GLU A 575 19.00 -21.58 0.26
CA GLU A 575 19.92 -20.56 -0.25
C GLU A 575 19.15 -19.37 -0.82
N MET A 576 18.15 -19.64 -1.68
CA MET A 576 17.32 -18.60 -2.25
C MET A 576 16.59 -17.78 -1.18
N ALA A 577 16.04 -18.41 -0.13
CA ALA A 577 15.40 -17.73 0.99
C ALA A 577 16.35 -16.72 1.67
N HIS A 578 17.62 -17.08 1.85
CA HIS A 578 18.63 -16.18 2.38
C HIS A 578 18.90 -15.00 1.42
N LEU A 579 19.05 -15.28 0.12
CA LEU A 579 19.25 -14.22 -0.89
C LEU A 579 18.05 -13.27 -0.98
N TYR A 580 16.82 -13.77 -0.82
CA TYR A 580 15.61 -12.94 -0.73
C TYR A 580 15.65 -11.93 0.43
N CYS A 581 16.28 -12.29 1.55
CA CYS A 581 16.52 -11.37 2.67
C CYS A 581 17.59 -10.34 2.32
N LEU A 582 18.76 -10.80 1.86
CA LEU A 582 19.91 -9.94 1.54
C LEU A 582 19.58 -8.91 0.45
N THR A 583 18.73 -9.27 -0.50
CA THR A 583 18.30 -8.39 -1.59
C THR A 583 17.01 -7.64 -1.26
N ARG A 584 16.46 -7.74 -0.04
CA ARG A 584 15.25 -7.06 0.41
C ARG A 584 14.00 -7.34 -0.47
N MET A 585 14.00 -8.47 -1.17
CA MET A 585 12.86 -8.93 -1.99
C MET A 585 11.81 -9.70 -1.18
N SER A 586 12.07 -9.95 0.10
CA SER A 586 11.12 -10.48 1.08
C SER A 586 9.92 -9.55 1.30
N ASP A 587 8.77 -10.08 1.71
CA ASP A 587 7.61 -9.23 2.03
C ASP A 587 7.86 -8.44 3.33
N LYS A 588 8.28 -7.17 3.20
CA LYS A 588 8.58 -6.28 4.32
C LYS A 588 7.38 -6.11 5.24
N SER A 589 6.17 -6.18 4.70
CA SER A 589 4.96 -5.93 5.49
C SER A 589 4.68 -7.01 6.53
N MET A 590 5.35 -8.16 6.42
CA MET A 590 5.28 -9.28 7.35
C MET A 590 6.30 -9.22 8.47
N PHE A 591 7.41 -8.49 8.33
CA PHE A 591 8.42 -8.41 9.38
C PHE A 591 7.88 -7.63 10.58
N ALA A 592 8.18 -8.11 11.79
CA ALA A 592 7.77 -7.45 13.03
C ALA A 592 8.47 -6.10 13.25
N VAL A 593 9.70 -5.96 12.75
CA VAL A 593 10.53 -4.76 12.80
C VAL A 593 11.15 -4.49 11.44
N TRP A 594 11.77 -3.33 11.27
CA TRP A 594 12.48 -3.03 10.03
C TRP A 594 13.60 -4.07 9.77
N PRO A 595 13.61 -4.80 8.64
CA PRO A 595 14.46 -5.99 8.44
C PRO A 595 15.96 -5.72 8.57
N GLU A 596 16.38 -4.50 8.25
CA GLU A 596 17.76 -4.03 8.40
C GLU A 596 18.35 -4.26 9.78
N LEU A 597 17.54 -4.09 10.83
CA LEU A 597 18.00 -4.28 12.20
C LEU A 597 18.41 -5.74 12.45
N LEU A 598 17.67 -6.68 11.87
CA LEU A 598 17.97 -8.12 11.98
C LEU A 598 19.20 -8.50 11.16
N LEU A 599 19.31 -7.98 9.92
CA LEU A 599 20.43 -8.27 9.02
C LEU A 599 21.77 -7.76 9.58
N GLU A 600 21.79 -6.58 10.20
CA GLU A 600 22.98 -6.02 10.85
C GLU A 600 23.46 -6.88 12.02
N CYS A 601 22.53 -7.41 12.84
CA CYS A 601 22.87 -8.33 13.92
C CYS A 601 23.58 -9.59 13.38
N LEU A 602 23.06 -10.19 12.31
CA LEU A 602 23.67 -11.36 11.67
C LEU A 602 25.07 -11.07 11.11
N GLN A 603 25.26 -9.91 10.49
CA GLN A 603 26.56 -9.54 9.91
C GLN A 603 27.64 -9.35 10.98
N LYS A 604 27.28 -8.78 12.13
CA LYS A 604 28.23 -8.47 13.21
C LYS A 604 28.54 -9.68 14.10
N ASN A 605 27.62 -10.64 14.19
CA ASN A 605 27.83 -11.91 14.89
C ASN A 605 27.51 -13.11 13.98
N PRO A 606 28.36 -13.43 12.98
CA PRO A 606 28.13 -14.61 12.12
C PRO A 606 28.12 -15.93 12.90
N SER A 607 28.71 -15.94 14.11
CA SER A 607 28.78 -17.11 15.00
C SER A 607 27.62 -17.20 15.99
N SER A 608 26.71 -16.21 16.05
CA SER A 608 25.50 -16.35 16.86
C SER A 608 24.60 -17.38 16.19
N THR A 609 24.42 -18.52 16.84
CA THR A 609 23.52 -19.56 16.35
C THR A 609 22.08 -19.05 16.44
N VAL A 610 21.49 -18.64 15.31
CA VAL A 610 20.05 -18.44 15.20
C VAL A 610 19.42 -19.80 15.08
N LYS A 611 19.14 -20.42 16.24
CA LYS A 611 18.52 -21.75 16.28
C LYS A 611 17.22 -21.76 15.46
N HIS A 612 16.28 -20.87 15.79
CA HIS A 612 15.02 -20.64 15.08
C HIS A 612 14.51 -19.21 15.34
N LEU A 613 14.22 -18.44 14.30
CA LEU A 613 13.65 -17.10 14.39
C LEU A 613 12.57 -16.90 13.33
N ASN A 614 11.32 -16.81 13.77
CA ASN A 614 10.21 -16.33 12.97
C ASN A 614 10.23 -14.80 12.94
N CYS A 615 10.67 -14.20 11.83
CA CYS A 615 10.82 -12.75 11.69
C CYS A 615 9.49 -11.98 11.71
N THR A 616 8.36 -12.70 11.66
CA THR A 616 7.02 -12.14 11.79
C THR A 616 6.51 -12.13 13.22
N SER A 617 7.15 -12.89 14.12
CA SER A 617 6.83 -12.93 15.54
C SER A 617 7.54 -11.79 16.27
N PRO A 618 6.82 -10.78 16.79
CA PRO A 618 7.44 -9.69 17.52
C PRO A 618 8.19 -10.20 18.74
N GLN A 619 7.62 -11.14 19.48
CA GLN A 619 8.23 -11.73 20.68
C GLN A 619 9.60 -12.37 20.37
N GLN A 620 9.66 -13.26 19.37
CA GLN A 620 10.92 -13.92 19.00
C GLN A 620 11.94 -12.91 18.47
N VAL A 621 11.50 -11.92 17.70
CA VAL A 621 12.35 -10.84 17.20
C VAL A 621 12.92 -9.99 18.34
N TYR A 622 12.11 -9.62 19.34
CA TYR A 622 12.59 -8.88 20.51
C TYR A 622 13.60 -9.69 21.32
N GLU A 623 13.33 -10.96 21.57
CA GLU A 623 14.24 -11.86 22.27
C GLU A 623 15.57 -11.99 21.50
N PHE A 624 15.51 -12.19 20.18
CA PHE A 624 16.70 -12.21 19.33
C PHE A 624 17.48 -10.90 19.41
N LEU A 625 16.82 -9.75 19.24
CA LEU A 625 17.49 -8.46 19.29
C LEU A 625 18.11 -8.20 20.66
N SER A 626 17.40 -8.48 21.76
CA SER A 626 17.92 -8.28 23.10
C SER A 626 19.15 -9.13 23.40
N THR A 627 19.15 -10.41 23.01
CA THR A 627 20.29 -11.32 23.20
C THR A 627 21.49 -10.90 22.35
N GLN A 628 21.27 -10.48 21.10
CA GLN A 628 22.34 -9.98 20.23
C GLN A 628 22.87 -8.61 20.67
N CYS A 629 22.00 -7.69 21.12
CA CYS A 629 22.39 -6.37 21.62
C CYS A 629 23.22 -6.45 22.90
N SER A 630 23.02 -7.50 23.71
CA SER A 630 23.78 -7.73 24.95
C SER A 630 25.15 -8.36 24.70
N SER A 631 25.29 -9.15 23.64
CA SER A 631 26.49 -9.92 23.32
C SER A 631 27.41 -9.23 22.32
N ILE A 632 26.85 -8.50 21.36
CA ILE A 632 27.58 -7.56 20.54
C ILE A 632 27.72 -6.30 21.38
N LYS A 633 28.94 -5.82 21.60
CA LYS A 633 29.21 -4.45 22.05
C LYS A 633 28.76 -3.41 21.00
N LEU A 634 27.59 -3.61 20.37
CA LEU A 634 26.93 -2.72 19.42
C LEU A 634 26.76 -1.32 20.02
N PHE A 635 26.70 -1.22 21.35
CA PHE A 635 26.26 -0.04 22.09
C PHE A 635 27.19 0.41 23.23
N GLU A 636 28.34 -0.25 23.47
CA GLU A 636 29.18 0.03 24.66
C GLU A 636 29.88 1.41 24.66
N ASN A 637 29.82 2.18 23.57
CA ASN A 637 30.25 3.57 23.58
C ASN A 637 29.05 4.48 23.31
N SER A 638 28.58 5.16 24.36
CA SER A 638 27.61 6.27 24.34
C SER A 638 28.04 7.50 23.51
N ASN A 639 29.06 7.34 22.66
CA ASN A 639 29.50 8.29 21.64
C ASN A 639 29.25 7.81 20.19
N ILE A 640 28.62 6.65 19.97
CA ILE A 640 28.35 6.12 18.62
C ILE A 640 27.32 6.97 17.84
N PHE A 641 26.42 7.70 18.51
CA PHE A 641 25.40 8.51 17.83
C PHE A 641 25.81 9.97 17.55
N LYS A 642 26.84 10.51 18.23
CA LYS A 642 27.42 11.85 17.94
C LYS A 642 28.53 11.83 16.87
N THR A 643 29.01 10.64 16.49
CA THR A 643 29.90 10.46 15.32
C THR A 643 29.49 9.21 14.54
N ASN A 644 28.87 9.39 13.36
CA ASN A 644 28.77 8.36 12.31
C ASN A 644 28.38 6.94 12.78
N SER A 645 27.26 6.79 13.50
CA SER A 645 26.78 5.51 14.03
C SER A 645 26.79 4.39 12.98
N GLU A 646 27.59 3.35 13.23
CA GLU A 646 27.81 2.18 12.37
C GLU A 646 26.65 1.18 12.32
N ILE A 647 25.53 1.45 12.99
CA ILE A 647 24.31 0.63 12.92
C ILE A 647 23.49 0.99 11.68
N ILE A 648 23.65 2.22 11.17
CA ILE A 648 23.04 2.69 9.92
C ILE A 648 24.09 3.42 9.08
N LYS A 649 25.29 2.84 8.95
CA LYS A 649 26.16 3.05 7.76
C LYS A 649 25.62 2.18 6.63
N ASN A 650 24.34 2.33 6.30
CA ASN A 650 23.66 1.46 5.34
C ASN A 650 24.26 1.67 3.94
N GLN A 651 25.05 0.70 3.48
CA GLN A 651 25.59 0.62 2.11
C GLN A 651 24.51 0.30 1.08
N TYR A 652 23.36 -0.22 1.53
CA TYR A 652 22.30 -0.70 0.66
C TYR A 652 21.40 0.44 0.14
N THR A 653 21.22 0.53 -1.19
CA THR A 653 20.53 1.64 -1.85
C THR A 653 19.33 1.22 -2.71
N TYR A 654 19.18 -0.07 -2.99
CA TYR A 654 18.20 -0.64 -3.92
C TYR A 654 16.95 -1.19 -3.24
N TYR A 655 16.46 -0.48 -2.22
CA TYR A 655 15.18 -0.81 -1.58
C TYR A 655 14.04 -0.83 -2.62
N PRO A 656 13.29 -1.95 -2.75
CA PRO A 656 12.15 -2.03 -3.67
C PRO A 656 10.93 -1.23 -3.20
N TYR A 657 10.95 -0.73 -1.97
CA TYR A 657 9.88 0.00 -1.32
C TYR A 657 10.42 1.28 -0.68
N MET A 658 9.52 2.21 -0.33
CA MET A 658 9.89 3.31 0.55
C MET A 658 10.15 2.78 1.97
N VAL A 659 11.29 3.15 2.55
CA VAL A 659 11.52 3.04 3.99
C VAL A 659 10.76 4.20 4.64
N THR A 660 9.81 3.94 5.51
CA THR A 660 8.94 4.99 6.07
C THR A 660 9.50 5.54 7.37
N MET A 661 9.07 6.75 7.75
CA MET A 661 9.48 7.36 9.02
C MET A 661 9.06 6.53 10.24
N TYR A 662 7.88 5.92 10.20
CA TYR A 662 7.43 5.06 11.29
C TYR A 662 8.23 3.74 11.37
N ASP A 663 8.71 3.17 10.25
CA ASP A 663 9.61 2.01 10.30
C ASP A 663 10.89 2.36 11.06
N LEU A 664 11.48 3.52 10.75
CA LEU A 664 12.70 4.01 11.37
C LEU A 664 12.50 4.35 12.86
N SER A 665 11.39 5.02 13.19
CA SER A 665 11.07 5.43 14.56
C SER A 665 10.84 4.21 15.47
N LEU A 666 10.12 3.20 14.97
CA LEU A 666 9.89 1.94 15.70
C LEU A 666 11.18 1.14 15.87
N ALA A 667 12.00 1.01 14.82
CA ALA A 667 13.28 0.31 14.93
C ALA A 667 14.23 1.03 15.91
N TYR A 668 14.28 2.36 15.86
CA TYR A 668 15.14 3.16 16.72
C TYR A 668 14.72 3.12 18.19
N GLN A 669 13.41 3.14 18.49
CA GLN A 669 12.94 3.02 19.87
C GLN A 669 13.34 1.66 20.50
N ILE A 670 13.38 0.59 19.72
CA ILE A 670 13.88 -0.72 20.18
C ILE A 670 15.37 -0.64 20.50
N VAL A 671 16.14 0.00 19.62
CA VAL A 671 17.57 0.23 19.84
C VAL A 671 17.81 1.04 21.11
N LEU A 672 17.05 2.10 21.37
CA LEU A 672 17.14 2.87 22.60
C LEU A 672 16.89 1.99 23.82
N MET A 673 15.76 1.27 23.87
CA MET A 673 15.44 0.39 25.02
C MET A 673 16.51 -0.66 25.32
N CYS A 674 17.22 -1.14 24.30
CA CYS A 674 18.34 -2.08 24.47
C CYS A 674 19.66 -1.41 24.92
N SER A 675 19.84 -0.10 24.71
CA SER A 675 21.14 0.60 24.91
C SER A 675 21.11 1.66 26.02
N GLU A 676 20.12 2.54 26.03
CA GLU A 676 19.96 3.62 27.02
C GLU A 676 18.48 3.77 27.44
N PRO A 677 18.17 3.96 28.74
CA PRO A 677 16.79 4.10 29.21
C PRO A 677 16.25 5.52 28.97
N THR A 678 16.35 6.02 27.74
CA THR A 678 15.94 7.38 27.35
C THR A 678 14.96 7.35 26.18
N GLY A 679 14.13 8.38 26.08
CA GLY A 679 13.24 8.61 24.93
C GLY A 679 13.94 9.35 23.80
N LEU A 680 13.27 9.41 22.64
CA LEU A 680 13.75 10.14 21.45
C LEU A 680 14.04 11.62 21.76
N GLY A 681 15.28 12.05 21.52
CA GLY A 681 15.69 13.45 21.56
C GLY A 681 15.38 14.21 20.27
N VAL A 682 15.45 15.54 20.33
CA VAL A 682 15.29 16.43 19.14
C VAL A 682 16.30 16.07 18.03
N ASN A 683 17.54 15.80 18.42
CA ASN A 683 18.60 15.41 17.49
C ASN A 683 18.33 14.06 16.82
N ASP A 684 17.68 13.14 17.51
CA ASP A 684 17.38 11.80 16.98
C ASP A 684 16.32 11.89 15.88
N ILE A 685 15.26 12.69 16.05
CA ILE A 685 14.25 12.86 14.99
C ILE A 685 14.83 13.59 13.77
N ALA A 686 15.69 14.60 13.98
CA ALA A 686 16.39 15.25 12.88
C ALA A 686 17.24 14.25 12.09
N TRP A 687 17.97 13.38 12.79
CA TRP A 687 18.74 12.30 12.19
C TRP A 687 17.86 11.27 11.46
N LEU A 688 16.76 10.82 12.07
CA LEU A 688 15.81 9.88 11.43
C LEU A 688 15.25 10.47 10.13
N SER A 689 14.95 11.76 10.14
CA SER A 689 14.42 12.45 8.95
C SER A 689 15.46 12.57 7.84
N GLN A 690 16.72 12.86 8.20
CA GLN A 690 17.84 12.82 7.24
C GLN A 690 18.05 11.41 6.68
N LYS A 691 17.94 10.37 7.51
CA LYS A 691 18.06 8.97 7.08
C LYS A 691 16.93 8.55 6.14
N TYR A 692 15.68 8.92 6.45
CA TYR A 692 14.56 8.71 5.55
C TYR A 692 14.80 9.33 4.18
N ILE A 693 15.33 10.56 4.13
CA ILE A 693 15.64 11.21 2.85
C ILE A 693 16.78 10.46 2.13
N GLY A 694 17.86 10.13 2.84
CA GLY A 694 19.02 9.45 2.27
C GLY A 694 18.68 8.07 1.69
N LEU A 695 17.93 7.25 2.42
CA LEU A 695 17.56 5.88 2.01
C LEU A 695 16.64 5.86 0.78
N ASN A 696 15.72 6.83 0.69
CA ASN A 696 14.72 6.84 -0.36
C ASN A 696 15.15 7.63 -1.61
N TYR A 697 15.90 8.72 -1.43
CA TYR A 697 16.17 9.70 -2.48
C TYR A 697 17.64 9.85 -2.87
N ARG A 698 18.58 9.22 -2.13
CA ARG A 698 20.04 9.25 -2.40
C ARG A 698 20.59 10.66 -2.60
N VAL A 699 20.21 11.59 -1.71
CA VAL A 699 20.73 12.97 -1.75
C VAL A 699 22.16 12.98 -1.18
N GLN A 700 23.16 12.96 -2.06
CA GLN A 700 24.54 13.27 -1.66
C GLN A 700 24.72 14.79 -1.62
N GLY A 701 24.88 15.37 -0.42
CA GLY A 701 25.31 16.76 -0.24
C GLY A 701 24.29 17.82 -0.66
N ASP A 702 23.88 18.65 0.30
CA ASP A 702 22.90 19.74 0.17
C ASP A 702 21.48 19.34 -0.28
N SER A 703 20.68 18.91 0.70
CA SER A 703 19.21 18.77 0.64
C SER A 703 18.47 20.00 0.11
N LYS A 704 19.13 21.17 0.08
CA LYS A 704 18.60 22.42 -0.48
C LYS A 704 18.29 22.36 -1.99
N LYS A 705 18.98 21.52 -2.79
CA LYS A 705 18.77 21.46 -4.25
C LYS A 705 17.51 20.69 -4.68
N LEU A 706 16.90 19.88 -3.81
CA LEU A 706 15.82 18.97 -4.18
C LEU A 706 14.42 19.38 -3.68
N ASN A 707 14.29 20.52 -3.00
CA ASN A 707 13.07 20.96 -2.28
C ASN A 707 12.46 19.90 -1.35
N ILE A 708 13.17 18.80 -1.07
CA ILE A 708 12.83 17.80 -0.05
C ILE A 708 13.82 18.03 1.10
N THR A 709 13.51 19.00 1.94
CA THR A 709 14.10 19.08 3.27
C THR A 709 13.12 18.45 4.23
N SER A 710 13.62 17.67 5.19
CA SER A 710 12.81 17.17 6.30
C SER A 710 12.10 18.33 6.99
N ASP A 711 12.81 19.46 7.14
CA ASP A 711 12.32 20.72 7.68
C ASP A 711 11.01 21.22 7.06
N LYS A 712 10.70 20.84 5.80
CA LYS A 712 9.44 21.21 5.15
C LYS A 712 8.24 20.52 5.82
N PHE A 713 8.39 19.31 6.34
CA PHE A 713 7.26 18.50 6.84
C PHE A 713 7.40 18.07 8.29
N ILE A 714 8.63 18.03 8.81
CA ILE A 714 8.97 17.67 10.18
C ILE A 714 10.08 18.61 10.66
N ARG A 715 9.80 19.42 11.68
CA ARG A 715 10.74 20.40 12.25
C ARG A 715 10.75 20.27 13.78
N HIS A 716 11.89 20.56 14.39
CA HIS A 716 12.08 20.40 15.82
C HIS A 716 12.85 21.57 16.39
N GLU A 717 12.43 22.03 17.56
CA GLU A 717 13.08 23.12 18.28
C GLU A 717 13.01 22.83 19.79
N TYR A 718 13.88 23.47 20.56
CA TYR A 718 13.78 23.47 22.02
C TYR A 718 12.91 24.66 22.44
N VAL A 719 12.16 24.50 23.52
CA VAL A 719 11.50 25.65 24.14
C VAL A 719 12.57 26.48 24.83
N ALA A 720 12.80 27.71 24.36
CA ALA A 720 13.67 28.66 25.02
C ALA A 720 12.89 29.35 26.14
N GLU A 721 13.21 29.07 27.41
CA GLU A 721 12.75 29.91 28.52
C GLU A 721 13.89 30.82 29.00
N GLU A 722 13.71 32.14 28.86
CA GLU A 722 14.41 33.14 29.68
C GLU A 722 13.80 33.16 31.09
N ARG A 723 13.85 32.06 31.86
CA ARG A 723 13.47 32.05 33.29
C ARG A 723 13.81 30.70 33.95
N THR A 724 15.06 30.50 34.31
CA THR A 724 15.51 30.10 35.67
C THR A 724 17.00 29.75 35.69
N ARG A 725 17.71 30.35 36.65
CA ARG A 725 19.08 29.98 37.04
C ARG A 725 19.02 28.78 37.99
N THR A 726 18.61 27.62 37.50
CA THR A 726 18.77 26.31 38.14
C THR A 726 18.46 25.28 37.07
N GLN A 727 19.40 24.38 36.74
CA GLN A 727 19.23 23.24 35.82
C GLN A 727 17.75 22.82 35.60
N GLU A 728 17.11 23.27 34.50
CA GLU A 728 15.69 23.04 34.16
C GLU A 728 15.54 22.27 32.82
N PRO A 729 14.39 21.57 32.60
CA PRO A 729 14.32 20.26 31.93
C PRO A 729 14.31 20.27 30.39
N ASP A 730 14.54 19.09 29.81
CA ASP A 730 14.79 18.77 28.40
C ASP A 730 13.51 18.83 27.51
N ASN A 731 12.68 19.88 27.66
CA ASN A 731 11.39 20.05 26.97
C ASN A 731 11.55 20.33 25.47
N LYS A 732 10.70 19.74 24.64
CA LYS A 732 10.90 19.65 23.18
C LYS A 732 9.68 20.12 22.40
N VAL A 733 9.90 20.76 21.24
CA VAL A 733 8.84 21.11 20.28
C VAL A 733 8.98 20.24 19.03
N PHE A 734 7.89 19.56 18.66
CA PHE A 734 7.81 18.73 17.46
C PHE A 734 6.75 19.29 16.50
N CYS A 735 7.18 19.83 15.37
CA CYS A 735 6.30 20.35 14.32
C CYS A 735 6.15 19.33 13.20
N VAL A 736 4.91 18.95 12.86
CA VAL A 736 4.61 17.98 11.80
C VAL A 736 3.47 18.47 10.91
N GLY A 737 3.68 18.38 9.59
CA GLY A 737 2.72 18.82 8.59
C GLY A 737 2.80 20.33 8.30
N VAL A 738 2.18 20.72 7.19
CA VAL A 738 2.26 22.08 6.62
C VAL A 738 0.90 22.74 6.44
N LYS A 739 -0.19 22.02 6.72
CA LYS A 739 -1.54 22.55 6.53
C LYS A 739 -1.89 23.42 7.74
N THR A 740 -2.82 24.34 7.57
CA THR A 740 -3.41 25.11 8.68
C THR A 740 -4.84 24.63 8.88
N LEU A 741 -5.11 23.98 10.01
CA LEU A 741 -6.46 23.55 10.37
C LEU A 741 -7.08 24.57 11.33
N SER A 742 -8.27 25.06 10.98
CA SER A 742 -9.06 25.95 11.84
C SER A 742 -9.87 25.19 12.89
N GLU A 743 -10.25 23.96 12.56
CA GLU A 743 -11.05 23.06 13.39
C GLU A 743 -10.47 21.65 13.38
N ILE A 744 -10.62 20.94 14.51
CA ILE A 744 -10.19 19.55 14.66
C ILE A 744 -11.37 18.73 15.18
N ARG A 745 -11.76 17.69 14.44
CA ARG A 745 -12.69 16.66 14.91
C ARG A 745 -11.93 15.64 15.75
N VAL A 746 -12.09 15.71 17.07
CA VAL A 746 -11.44 14.83 18.05
C VAL A 746 -12.37 13.68 18.41
N ALA A 747 -11.93 12.45 18.16
CA ALA A 747 -12.54 11.22 18.64
C ALA A 747 -11.88 10.82 19.97
N ILE A 748 -12.67 10.74 21.04
CA ILE A 748 -12.26 10.11 22.30
C ILE A 748 -12.77 8.68 22.35
N SER A 749 -11.92 7.72 22.69
CA SER A 749 -12.33 6.33 22.79
C SER A 749 -12.99 6.01 24.13
N SER A 750 -13.92 5.07 24.11
CA SER A 750 -14.45 4.37 25.28
C SER A 750 -14.09 2.89 25.13
N ILE A 751 -13.03 2.45 25.81
CA ILE A 751 -12.58 1.05 25.84
C ILE A 751 -12.16 0.66 27.25
N LYS A 752 -12.53 -0.57 27.66
CA LYS A 752 -12.14 -1.13 28.95
C LYS A 752 -10.72 -1.68 28.88
N MET A 753 -9.85 -1.19 29.76
CA MET A 753 -8.51 -1.67 29.99
C MET A 753 -8.52 -2.83 31.00
N GLU A 754 -7.80 -3.91 30.71
CA GLU A 754 -7.78 -5.11 31.57
C GLU A 754 -6.47 -5.20 32.34
N TYR A 755 -6.52 -5.18 33.68
CA TYR A 755 -5.34 -5.28 34.55
C TYR A 755 -4.55 -6.58 34.35
N ASP A 756 -5.26 -7.65 34.05
CA ASP A 756 -4.72 -8.97 33.74
C ASP A 756 -3.74 -8.95 32.56
N ASN A 757 -3.80 -7.95 31.65
CA ASN A 757 -2.83 -7.84 30.56
C ASN A 757 -1.42 -7.55 31.09
N PHE A 758 -1.27 -6.72 32.12
CA PHE A 758 0.04 -6.39 32.71
C PHE A 758 0.62 -7.59 33.46
N ASP A 759 -0.21 -8.32 34.21
CA ASP A 759 0.20 -9.55 34.89
C ASP A 759 0.66 -10.63 33.90
N LYS A 760 -0.13 -10.86 32.84
CA LYS A 760 0.21 -11.75 31.73
C LYS A 760 1.51 -11.38 31.04
N LEU A 761 1.76 -10.09 30.84
CA LEU A 761 3.01 -9.60 30.26
C LEU A 761 4.22 -9.95 31.14
N ILE A 762 4.14 -9.70 32.44
CA ILE A 762 5.21 -10.04 33.40
C ILE A 762 5.51 -11.55 33.39
N HIS A 763 4.48 -12.38 33.26
CA HIS A 763 4.60 -13.82 33.19
C HIS A 763 4.99 -14.37 31.79
N GLY A 764 5.35 -13.49 30.85
CA GLY A 764 5.81 -13.88 29.51
C GLY A 764 4.71 -14.40 28.57
N ASN A 765 3.44 -14.19 28.91
CA ASN A 765 2.27 -14.67 28.16
C ASN A 765 1.32 -13.52 27.79
N PRO A 766 1.81 -12.46 27.11
CA PRO A 766 1.01 -11.26 26.85
C PRO A 766 -0.25 -11.56 26.03
N ASN A 767 -1.35 -10.86 26.34
CA ASN A 767 -2.62 -11.08 25.66
C ASN A 767 -2.58 -10.53 24.22
N ARG A 768 -2.48 -11.43 23.25
CA ARG A 768 -2.56 -11.16 21.79
C ARG A 768 -3.77 -11.81 21.14
N SER A 769 -4.87 -11.92 21.88
CA SER A 769 -6.10 -12.48 21.32
C SER A 769 -6.67 -11.61 20.19
N TYR A 770 -7.32 -12.25 19.22
CA TYR A 770 -8.03 -11.52 18.17
C TYR A 770 -9.16 -10.66 18.74
N THR A 771 -9.78 -11.08 19.85
CA THR A 771 -10.80 -10.29 20.55
C THR A 771 -10.25 -8.95 21.03
N ARG A 772 -9.03 -8.91 21.59
CA ARG A 772 -8.37 -7.64 21.98
C ARG A 772 -8.05 -6.79 20.75
N TYR A 773 -7.50 -7.40 19.70
CA TYR A 773 -7.20 -6.74 18.44
C TYR A 773 -8.44 -6.05 17.84
N ARG A 774 -9.56 -6.80 17.75
CA ARG A 774 -10.85 -6.34 17.24
C ARG A 774 -11.39 -5.14 18.03
N LYS A 775 -11.25 -5.13 19.37
CA LYS A 775 -11.68 -3.97 20.17
C LYS A 775 -10.97 -2.69 19.71
N ILE A 776 -9.65 -2.76 19.49
CA ILE A 776 -8.82 -1.61 19.09
C ILE A 776 -9.08 -1.22 17.63
N SER A 777 -9.08 -2.18 16.72
CA SER A 777 -9.32 -1.92 15.29
C SER A 777 -10.68 -1.27 15.07
N ARG A 778 -11.71 -1.64 15.87
CA ARG A 778 -13.04 -1.04 15.77
C ARG A 778 -13.06 0.43 16.17
N LEU A 779 -12.33 0.82 17.22
CA LEU A 779 -12.18 2.25 17.58
C LEU A 779 -11.58 3.05 16.42
N VAL A 780 -10.49 2.54 15.84
CA VAL A 780 -9.80 3.20 14.71
C VAL A 780 -10.73 3.30 13.50
N ASN A 781 -11.44 2.22 13.17
CA ASN A 781 -12.33 2.15 12.02
C ASN A 781 -13.58 3.02 12.19
N GLU A 782 -14.11 3.13 13.41
CA GLU A 782 -15.22 4.02 13.73
C GLU A 782 -14.77 5.49 13.67
N ALA A 783 -13.59 5.84 14.19
CA ALA A 783 -13.03 7.18 14.08
C ALA A 783 -12.85 7.63 12.61
N ILE A 784 -12.33 6.73 11.76
CA ILE A 784 -12.24 6.98 10.30
C ILE A 784 -13.63 7.19 9.69
N THR A 785 -14.61 6.36 10.07
CA THR A 785 -15.99 6.44 9.56
C THR A 785 -16.65 7.77 9.96
N GLN A 786 -16.40 8.26 11.18
CA GLN A 786 -16.87 9.55 11.69
C GLN A 786 -16.05 10.76 11.20
N LYS A 787 -15.08 10.51 10.30
CA LYS A 787 -14.18 11.52 9.72
C LYS A 787 -13.45 12.32 10.80
N ALA A 788 -12.99 11.66 11.86
CA ALA A 788 -12.17 12.29 12.88
C ALA A 788 -10.80 12.69 12.30
N ASN A 789 -10.28 13.84 12.74
CA ASN A 789 -8.92 14.28 12.44
C ASN A 789 -7.93 13.74 13.47
N PHE A 790 -8.40 13.54 14.72
CA PHE A 790 -7.55 13.20 15.85
C PHE A 790 -8.24 12.15 16.72
N LEU A 791 -7.58 11.03 17.01
CA LEU A 791 -8.09 9.95 17.88
C LEU A 791 -7.23 9.86 19.14
N VAL A 792 -7.86 9.87 20.31
CA VAL A 792 -7.19 9.70 21.60
C VAL A 792 -7.67 8.42 22.29
N MET A 793 -6.72 7.61 22.73
CA MET A 793 -6.93 6.32 23.40
C MET A 793 -6.22 6.28 24.78
N PRO A 794 -6.67 5.43 25.72
CA PRO A 794 -6.20 5.45 27.11
C PRO A 794 -4.73 5.04 27.26
N GLU A 795 -4.22 5.21 28.48
CA GLU A 795 -2.91 4.68 28.90
C GLU A 795 -2.84 3.14 28.73
N ALA A 796 -1.66 2.60 28.43
CA ALA A 796 -1.41 1.16 28.26
C ALA A 796 -2.31 0.42 27.24
N CYS A 797 -2.93 1.14 26.30
CA CYS A 797 -3.96 0.59 25.40
C CYS A 797 -3.42 -0.41 24.38
N ILE A 798 -2.41 -0.02 23.61
CA ILE A 798 -2.02 -0.73 22.38
C ILE A 798 -0.68 -1.47 22.55
N PRO A 799 -0.63 -2.79 22.28
CA PRO A 799 0.63 -3.52 22.11
C PRO A 799 1.58 -2.87 21.11
N TYR A 800 2.88 -2.80 21.44
CA TYR A 800 3.87 -2.14 20.60
C TYR A 800 3.90 -2.71 19.17
N GLU A 801 3.76 -4.02 19.02
CA GLU A 801 3.74 -4.71 17.72
C GLU A 801 2.56 -4.33 16.81
N TRP A 802 1.51 -3.70 17.34
CA TRP A 802 0.36 -3.25 16.56
C TRP A 802 0.54 -1.82 16.03
N LEU A 803 1.53 -1.06 16.54
CA LEU A 803 1.85 0.29 16.11
C LEU A 803 2.19 0.41 14.61
N PRO A 804 2.93 -0.51 13.95
CA PRO A 804 3.15 -0.43 12.50
C PRO A 804 1.84 -0.41 11.70
N THR A 805 0.86 -1.24 12.09
CA THR A 805 -0.44 -1.30 11.43
C THR A 805 -1.26 -0.05 11.71
N LEU A 806 -1.20 0.47 12.95
CA LEU A 806 -1.85 1.71 13.34
C LEU A 806 -1.28 2.92 12.59
N ALA A 807 0.05 3.06 12.54
CA ALA A 807 0.74 4.15 11.85
C ALA A 807 0.49 4.15 10.33
N ARG A 808 0.48 2.97 9.70
CA ARG A 808 0.08 2.83 8.29
C ARG A 808 -1.37 3.29 8.05
N THR A 809 -2.27 2.97 8.98
CA THR A 809 -3.69 3.37 8.91
C THR A 809 -3.85 4.88 9.12
N CYS A 810 -3.12 5.45 10.09
CA CYS A 810 -2.98 6.88 10.35
C CYS A 810 -2.50 7.63 9.08
N ALA A 811 -1.39 7.19 8.48
CA ALA A 811 -0.82 7.81 7.27
C ALA A 811 -1.80 7.81 6.10
N LYS A 812 -2.47 6.68 5.83
CA LYS A 812 -3.45 6.56 4.73
C LYS A 812 -4.63 7.52 4.88
N ASN A 813 -5.13 7.69 6.11
CA ASN A 813 -6.34 8.48 6.39
C ASN A 813 -6.04 9.93 6.81
N GLN A 814 -4.77 10.29 7.01
CA GLN A 814 -4.35 11.60 7.52
C GLN A 814 -5.06 11.96 8.86
N MET A 815 -5.18 10.95 9.74
CA MET A 815 -5.78 11.06 11.07
C MET A 815 -4.70 10.89 12.14
N ALA A 816 -4.43 11.93 12.96
CA ALA A 816 -3.49 11.86 14.06
C ALA A 816 -4.02 10.98 15.20
N ILE A 817 -3.12 10.34 15.94
CA ILE A 817 -3.47 9.42 17.02
C ILE A 817 -2.57 9.65 18.23
N VAL A 818 -3.16 9.73 19.43
CA VAL A 818 -2.45 9.63 20.71
C VAL A 818 -2.96 8.40 21.46
N THR A 819 -2.06 7.55 21.92
CA THR A 819 -2.42 6.31 22.61
C THR A 819 -1.35 5.89 23.60
N GLY A 820 -1.77 5.34 24.74
CA GLY A 820 -0.85 4.58 25.58
C GLY A 820 -0.38 3.32 24.84
N VAL A 821 0.90 3.01 24.97
CA VAL A 821 1.50 1.75 24.56
C VAL A 821 1.45 0.81 25.77
N GLU A 822 1.03 -0.44 25.59
CA GLU A 822 1.15 -1.47 26.62
C GLU A 822 2.58 -1.47 27.18
N HIS A 823 2.72 -1.64 28.50
CA HIS A 823 4.04 -1.68 29.12
C HIS A 823 4.99 -2.60 28.35
N MET A 824 6.25 -2.19 28.26
CA MET A 824 7.31 -3.02 27.67
C MET A 824 8.32 -3.39 28.74
N ILE A 825 8.74 -4.64 28.74
CA ILE A 825 9.75 -5.15 29.67
C ILE A 825 11.01 -5.48 28.87
N GLN A 826 12.13 -4.86 29.23
CA GLN A 826 13.44 -5.18 28.69
C GLN A 826 14.40 -5.39 29.85
N ASN A 827 14.97 -6.60 29.96
CA ASN A 827 15.74 -7.03 31.11
C ASN A 827 14.89 -6.88 32.41
N ASP A 828 15.36 -6.08 33.36
CA ASP A 828 14.66 -5.75 34.61
C ASP A 828 13.90 -4.41 34.54
N ARG A 829 13.83 -3.77 33.37
CA ARG A 829 13.26 -2.43 33.20
C ARG A 829 11.85 -2.46 32.60
N VAL A 830 10.95 -1.66 33.15
CA VAL A 830 9.57 -1.47 32.68
C VAL A 830 9.40 -0.07 32.12
N TYR A 831 9.00 -0.01 30.85
CA TYR A 831 8.72 1.22 30.14
C TYR A 831 7.19 1.41 30.04
N ASN A 832 6.71 2.58 30.47
CA ASN A 832 5.34 3.03 30.24
C ASN A 832 5.42 4.22 29.27
N MET A 833 4.96 4.00 28.04
CA MET A 833 5.12 4.96 26.94
C MET A 833 3.78 5.40 26.39
N THR A 834 3.70 6.64 25.94
CA THR A 834 2.61 7.14 25.11
C THR A 834 3.12 7.38 23.69
N ALA A 835 2.42 6.84 22.70
CA ALA A 835 2.72 7.03 21.29
C ALA A 835 1.87 8.16 20.70
N THR A 836 2.53 9.20 20.20
CA THR A 836 1.91 10.28 19.40
C THR A 836 2.25 10.05 17.93
N ILE A 837 1.25 9.70 17.13
CA ILE A 837 1.39 9.37 15.71
C ILE A 837 0.81 10.51 14.87
N LEU A 838 1.68 11.26 14.20
CA LEU A 838 1.32 12.44 13.42
C LEU A 838 1.49 12.16 11.92
N PRO A 839 0.39 12.13 11.14
CA PRO A 839 0.46 11.95 9.70
C PRO A 839 0.85 13.24 9.00
N PHE A 840 1.61 13.10 7.94
CA PHE A 840 1.96 14.18 7.04
C PHE A 840 1.95 13.69 5.60
N GLU A 841 1.95 14.64 4.68
CA GLU A 841 1.95 14.40 3.25
C GLU A 841 3.18 15.09 2.68
N THR A 842 4.11 14.28 2.18
CA THR A 842 5.22 14.78 1.38
C THR A 842 4.74 15.05 -0.04
N ASP A 843 5.56 15.73 -0.84
CA ASP A 843 5.25 15.92 -2.25
C ASP A 843 5.07 14.57 -2.98
N GLU A 844 5.51 13.42 -2.46
CA GLU A 844 5.40 12.15 -3.19
C GLU A 844 4.53 11.07 -2.51
N TYR A 845 4.40 11.10 -1.18
CA TYR A 845 3.73 10.07 -0.38
C TYR A 845 3.09 10.60 0.90
N ARG A 846 2.06 9.90 1.36
CA ARG A 846 1.54 10.00 2.73
C ARG A 846 2.38 9.15 3.68
N CYS A 847 2.76 9.72 4.80
CA CYS A 847 3.58 9.08 5.82
C CYS A 847 3.06 9.48 7.21
N ALA A 848 3.66 8.92 8.27
CA ALA A 848 3.43 9.31 9.64
C ALA A 848 4.72 9.23 10.44
N GLN A 849 4.87 10.16 11.39
CA GLN A 849 5.92 10.17 12.38
C GLN A 849 5.36 9.65 13.71
N ILE A 850 6.10 8.77 14.38
CA ILE A 850 5.76 8.30 15.73
C ILE A 850 6.73 8.95 16.71
N PHE A 851 6.18 9.55 17.77
CA PHE A 851 6.92 10.02 18.92
C PHE A 851 6.56 9.18 20.13
N PHE A 852 7.53 8.90 20.99
CA PHE A 852 7.34 8.15 22.23
C PHE A 852 7.64 9.07 23.41
N HIS A 853 6.60 9.40 24.17
CA HIS A 853 6.73 10.02 25.49
C HIS A 853 6.93 8.93 26.53
N HIS A 854 7.99 9.01 27.34
CA HIS A 854 8.25 8.11 28.46
C HIS A 854 7.67 8.73 29.72
N LYS A 855 6.87 7.98 30.47
CA LYS A 855 6.21 8.50 31.67
C LYS A 855 7.24 9.04 32.67
N ASN A 856 7.18 10.34 32.97
CA ASN A 856 8.06 11.05 33.90
C ASN A 856 7.73 10.67 35.36
N HIS A 857 6.44 10.48 35.65
CA HIS A 857 5.96 10.26 37.01
C HIS A 857 5.04 9.04 37.10
N PHE A 858 5.58 7.92 37.57
CA PHE A 858 4.79 6.74 37.90
C PHE A 858 4.03 6.96 39.20
N ALA A 859 2.78 6.48 39.25
CA ALA A 859 1.99 6.51 40.48
C ALA A 859 2.66 5.66 41.57
N PRO A 860 2.54 6.01 42.87
CA PRO A 860 3.13 5.23 43.95
C PRO A 860 2.74 3.75 43.94
N ASP A 861 1.47 3.44 43.63
CA ASP A 861 1.00 2.06 43.52
C ASP A 861 1.54 1.33 42.29
N GLU A 862 1.70 2.02 41.16
CA GLU A 862 2.33 1.46 39.96
C GLU A 862 3.80 1.10 40.25
N LYS A 863 4.54 2.00 40.92
CA LYS A 863 5.92 1.73 41.38
C LYS A 863 5.96 0.55 42.34
N ARG A 864 5.01 0.46 43.28
CA ARG A 864 4.90 -0.65 44.24
C ARG A 864 4.70 -1.99 43.51
N LEU A 865 3.80 -2.02 42.53
CA LEU A 865 3.52 -3.21 41.73
C LEU A 865 4.76 -3.66 40.93
N ILE A 866 5.36 -2.75 40.15
CA ILE A 866 6.54 -3.02 39.33
C ILE A 866 7.70 -3.56 40.19
N ARG A 867 8.02 -2.88 41.31
CA ARG A 867 9.08 -3.29 42.23
C ARG A 867 8.77 -4.60 42.95
N GLY A 868 7.48 -4.91 43.17
CA GLY A 868 7.03 -6.17 43.74
C GLY A 868 7.46 -7.40 42.93
N TYR A 869 7.56 -7.25 41.61
CA TYR A 869 8.07 -8.28 40.70
C TYR A 869 9.59 -8.19 40.46
N ARG A 870 10.31 -7.40 41.27
CA ARG A 870 11.77 -7.14 41.13
C ARG A 870 12.14 -6.44 39.81
N LEU A 871 11.22 -5.64 39.28
CA LEU A 871 11.43 -4.83 38.10
C LEU A 871 11.59 -3.35 38.49
N HIS A 872 12.12 -2.56 37.56
CA HIS A 872 12.47 -1.15 37.75
C HIS A 872 11.73 -0.27 36.73
N PRO A 873 10.90 0.70 37.15
CA PRO A 873 10.28 1.63 36.21
C PRO A 873 11.35 2.56 35.61
N VAL A 874 11.24 2.83 34.32
CA VAL A 874 12.07 3.81 33.61
C VAL A 874 11.30 5.11 33.48
N GLU A 875 11.80 6.16 34.14
CA GLU A 875 11.19 7.49 34.12
C GLU A 875 11.75 8.34 32.97
N GLY A 876 10.88 9.13 32.33
CA GLY A 876 11.28 10.16 31.38
C GLY A 876 11.90 11.40 32.07
N SER A 877 12.27 12.40 31.26
CA SER A 877 13.01 13.59 31.70
C SER A 877 12.40 14.94 31.31
N GLY A 878 11.25 14.96 30.63
CA GLY A 878 10.66 16.20 30.10
C GLY A 878 9.36 15.95 29.34
N TYR A 879 8.79 17.02 28.78
CA TYR A 879 7.53 16.97 28.04
C TYR A 879 7.66 17.54 26.63
N GLU A 880 6.75 17.11 25.75
CA GLU A 880 6.68 17.55 24.36
C GLU A 880 5.50 18.48 24.08
N LEU A 881 5.78 19.53 23.30
CA LEU A 881 4.76 20.32 22.60
C LEU A 881 4.74 19.92 21.13
N TYR A 882 3.62 19.36 20.67
CA TYR A 882 3.42 19.00 19.28
C TYR A 882 2.68 20.12 18.54
N ARG A 883 3.17 20.52 17.37
CA ARG A 883 2.45 21.35 16.40
C ARG A 883 2.09 20.47 15.20
N TRP A 884 0.83 20.06 15.09
CA TRP A 884 0.36 19.25 13.96
C TRP A 884 -0.60 20.02 13.06
N ASN A 885 -0.23 20.32 11.82
CA ASN A 885 -1.03 21.16 10.91
C ASN A 885 -1.57 22.43 11.58
N ASP A 886 -0.67 23.13 12.29
CA ASP A 886 -0.93 24.33 13.09
C ASP A 886 -1.80 24.13 14.34
N PHE A 887 -2.10 22.91 14.76
CA PHE A 887 -2.71 22.61 16.05
C PHE A 887 -1.64 22.29 17.11
N TYR A 888 -1.56 23.09 18.18
CA TYR A 888 -0.54 22.95 19.22
C TYR A 888 -1.11 22.18 20.41
N PHE A 889 -0.49 21.07 20.79
CA PHE A 889 -0.94 20.28 21.94
C PHE A 889 0.20 19.55 22.65
N SER A 890 -0.01 19.25 23.93
CA SER A 890 0.89 18.41 24.73
C SER A 890 0.15 17.21 25.31
N VAL A 891 0.89 16.16 25.67
CA VAL A 891 0.33 14.88 26.13
C VAL A 891 0.88 14.57 27.53
N TYR A 892 -0.03 14.27 28.45
CA TYR A 892 0.29 13.84 29.82
C TYR A 892 -0.30 12.46 30.08
N CYS A 893 0.47 11.60 30.73
CA CYS A 893 0.12 10.22 31.05
C CYS A 893 -0.26 10.11 32.54
N CYS A 894 -1.56 10.09 32.81
CA CYS A 894 -2.14 9.79 34.11
C CYS A 894 -1.53 10.61 35.26
N TYR A 895 -0.75 9.99 36.14
CA TYR A 895 -0.20 10.60 37.37
C TYR A 895 0.67 11.84 37.15
N GLU A 896 1.18 12.06 35.94
CA GLU A 896 1.87 13.32 35.56
C GLU A 896 0.99 14.56 35.77
N LEU A 897 -0.33 14.44 35.60
CA LEU A 897 -1.28 15.52 35.84
C LEU A 897 -1.32 15.97 37.31
N ALA A 898 -0.85 15.15 38.26
CA ALA A 898 -0.78 15.55 39.66
C ALA A 898 0.28 16.64 39.92
N SER A 899 1.26 16.81 39.02
CA SER A 899 2.27 17.87 39.13
C SER A 899 1.74 19.20 38.59
N ILE A 900 1.56 20.19 39.46
CA ILE A 900 1.19 21.56 39.05
C ILE A 900 2.28 22.18 38.19
N ARG A 901 3.56 21.95 38.55
CA ARG A 901 4.71 22.49 37.80
C ARG A 901 4.70 22.00 36.37
N ASP A 902 4.47 20.71 36.17
CA ASP A 902 4.53 20.08 34.85
C ASP A 902 3.37 20.52 33.97
N ARG A 903 2.18 20.66 34.56
CA ARG A 903 0.99 21.15 33.87
C ARG A 903 1.12 22.60 33.37
N ALA A 904 1.97 23.40 34.01
CA ALA A 904 2.16 24.82 33.67
C ALA A 904 3.15 25.06 32.51
N ILE A 905 3.96 24.05 32.14
CA ILE A 905 5.09 24.20 31.20
C ILE A 905 4.68 24.86 29.87
N PHE A 906 3.50 24.55 29.34
CA PHE A 906 3.06 25.04 28.03
C PHE A 906 1.91 26.06 28.11
N GLN A 907 1.84 26.84 29.19
CA GLN A 907 0.87 27.94 29.31
C GLN A 907 0.99 28.91 28.13
N SER A 908 -0.14 29.32 27.55
CA SER A 908 -0.20 30.18 26.33
C SER A 908 0.20 29.50 25.02
N TYR A 909 1.09 28.50 25.06
CA TYR A 909 1.51 27.74 23.88
C TYR A 909 0.46 26.74 23.42
N ALA A 910 -0.02 25.87 24.31
CA ALA A 910 -0.93 24.78 23.95
C ALA A 910 -2.34 25.28 23.59
N ASP A 911 -2.86 24.87 22.43
CA ASP A 911 -4.29 24.98 22.12
C ASP A 911 -5.08 23.85 22.79
N ALA A 912 -4.44 22.70 23.04
CA ALA A 912 -5.02 21.62 23.81
C ALA A 912 -4.01 20.87 24.69
N ILE A 913 -4.49 20.34 25.82
CA ILE A 913 -3.80 19.31 26.60
C ILE A 913 -4.54 17.98 26.41
N VAL A 914 -3.79 16.93 26.08
CA VAL A 914 -4.28 15.56 25.98
C VAL A 914 -3.85 14.78 27.22
N ALA A 915 -4.79 14.14 27.88
CA ALA A 915 -4.58 13.28 29.04
C ALA A 915 -5.00 11.85 28.70
N VAL A 916 -4.04 10.93 28.75
CA VAL A 916 -4.31 9.49 28.63
C VAL A 916 -4.21 8.86 30.01
N GLU A 917 -5.26 8.14 30.41
CA GLU A 917 -5.43 7.70 31.79
C GLU A 917 -5.84 6.23 31.86
N TRP A 918 -5.40 5.55 32.91
CA TRP A 918 -5.97 4.30 33.37
C TRP A 918 -6.10 4.34 34.89
N ASN A 919 -7.06 5.14 35.37
CA ASN A 919 -7.17 5.47 36.78
C ASN A 919 -8.61 5.45 37.31
N HIS A 920 -8.79 4.93 38.52
CA HIS A 920 -10.09 4.82 39.19
C HIS A 920 -10.48 6.07 39.99
N ASP A 921 -9.53 6.96 40.30
CA ASP A 921 -9.76 8.20 41.07
C ASP A 921 -10.38 9.31 40.21
N VAL A 922 -11.51 9.00 39.56
CA VAL A 922 -12.18 9.83 38.57
C VAL A 922 -12.41 11.27 39.03
N ASN A 923 -12.89 11.47 40.27
CA ASN A 923 -13.18 12.81 40.78
C ASN A 923 -11.92 13.67 40.97
N TYR A 924 -10.80 13.05 41.32
CA TYR A 924 -9.53 13.75 41.50
C TYR A 924 -9.03 14.30 40.15
N TYR A 925 -8.97 13.45 39.13
CA TYR A 925 -8.57 13.83 37.78
C TYR A 925 -9.57 14.79 37.11
N SER A 926 -10.87 14.59 37.35
CA SER A 926 -11.94 15.50 36.92
C SER A 926 -11.68 16.95 37.36
N ASN A 927 -11.35 17.14 38.64
CA ASN A 927 -11.06 18.46 39.19
C ASN A 927 -9.78 19.05 38.60
N ILE A 928 -8.75 18.22 38.39
CA ILE A 928 -7.48 18.65 37.78
C ILE A 928 -7.72 19.14 36.35
N ILE A 929 -8.43 18.39 35.52
CA ILE A 929 -8.70 18.73 34.12
C ILE A 929 -9.58 19.98 34.01
N GLU A 930 -10.57 20.16 34.89
CA GLU A 930 -11.36 21.38 34.91
C GLU A 930 -10.49 22.60 35.24
N SER A 931 -9.66 22.53 36.30
CA SER A 931 -8.74 23.60 36.66
C SER A 931 -7.79 23.90 35.51
N LEU A 932 -7.18 22.86 34.95
CA LEU A 932 -6.19 22.94 33.89
C LEU A 932 -6.71 23.69 32.67
N SER A 933 -7.96 23.42 32.27
CA SER A 933 -8.58 24.10 31.13
C SER A 933 -8.61 25.62 31.30
N ARG A 934 -8.76 26.12 32.54
CA ARG A 934 -8.80 27.54 32.88
C ARG A 934 -7.40 28.12 33.11
N ASP A 935 -6.55 27.37 33.80
CA ASP A 935 -5.20 27.81 34.19
C ASP A 935 -4.26 27.93 32.97
N ILE A 936 -4.44 27.07 31.97
CA ILE A 936 -3.70 27.10 30.69
C ILE A 936 -4.51 27.83 29.61
N HIS A 937 -5.82 27.97 29.83
CA HIS A 937 -6.78 28.53 28.88
C HIS A 937 -6.77 27.80 27.53
N CYS A 938 -6.97 26.49 27.55
CA CYS A 938 -6.92 25.61 26.38
C CYS A 938 -8.01 24.52 26.43
N TYR A 939 -8.18 23.79 25.34
CA TYR A 939 -9.02 22.58 25.36
C TYR A 939 -8.32 21.47 26.17
N CYS A 940 -9.06 20.72 26.99
CA CYS A 940 -8.53 19.54 27.66
C CYS A 940 -9.25 18.29 27.16
N ILE A 941 -8.51 17.36 26.56
CA ILE A 941 -8.99 16.10 26.02
C ILE A 941 -8.53 14.99 26.95
N GLN A 942 -9.43 14.44 27.76
CA GLN A 942 -9.13 13.37 28.71
C GLN A 942 -9.75 12.06 28.22
N VAL A 943 -8.96 10.99 28.22
CA VAL A 943 -9.41 9.65 27.84
C VAL A 943 -8.94 8.65 28.88
N ASN A 944 -9.91 8.04 29.57
CA ASN A 944 -9.70 7.02 30.58
C ASN A 944 -10.34 5.68 30.15
N SER A 945 -10.02 4.62 30.89
CA SER A 945 -10.67 3.30 30.72
C SER A 945 -12.18 3.39 30.93
N SER A 946 -12.96 2.69 30.11
CA SER A 946 -14.42 2.83 30.07
C SER A 946 -15.19 2.26 31.26
N ASP A 947 -14.55 1.45 32.10
CA ASP A 947 -15.11 0.93 33.36
C ASP A 947 -15.04 1.96 34.50
N TYR A 948 -14.06 2.87 34.46
CA TYR A 948 -13.99 4.03 35.35
C TYR A 948 -14.73 5.24 34.76
N GLY A 949 -14.54 5.48 33.47
CA GLY A 949 -15.21 6.52 32.71
C GLY A 949 -14.56 7.89 32.86
N ASP A 950 -15.36 8.92 32.60
CA ASP A 950 -15.01 10.34 32.68
C ASP A 950 -14.11 10.87 31.55
N SER A 951 -14.00 10.10 30.45
CA SER A 951 -13.44 10.61 29.20
C SER A 951 -14.24 11.80 28.71
N ARG A 952 -13.56 12.90 28.36
CA ARG A 952 -14.20 14.19 28.05
C ARG A 952 -13.36 15.08 27.14
N VAL A 953 -14.03 16.08 26.57
CA VAL A 953 -13.42 17.28 25.99
C VAL A 953 -13.98 18.47 26.76
N THR A 954 -13.13 19.14 27.53
CA THR A 954 -13.46 20.31 28.36
C THR A 954 -12.81 21.58 27.81
N ILE A 955 -13.46 22.74 28.01
CA ILE A 955 -12.98 24.07 27.62
C ILE A 955 -13.04 25.06 28.79
N PRO A 956 -12.28 26.19 28.74
CA PRO A 956 -12.36 27.28 29.72
C PRO A 956 -13.68 28.04 29.58
N SER A 957 -14.81 27.43 29.95
CA SER A 957 -16.13 28.04 29.89
C SER A 957 -16.88 27.89 31.21
N LYS A 958 -18.12 28.39 31.23
CA LYS A 958 -19.03 28.22 32.37
C LYS A 958 -19.40 26.75 32.54
N THR A 959 -19.74 26.34 33.76
CA THR A 959 -20.00 24.94 34.13
C THR A 959 -21.00 24.24 33.21
N GLU A 960 -22.01 24.96 32.70
CA GLU A 960 -23.05 24.40 31.85
C GLU A 960 -22.58 24.13 30.40
N LYS A 961 -21.43 24.70 30.01
CA LYS A 961 -20.88 24.64 28.65
C LYS A 961 -19.44 24.12 28.58
N LYS A 962 -18.77 23.93 29.72
CA LYS A 962 -17.35 23.55 29.77
C LYS A 962 -17.11 22.17 29.16
N ASP A 963 -17.99 21.21 29.41
CA ASP A 963 -17.87 19.86 28.86
C ASP A 963 -18.54 19.85 27.47
N VAL A 964 -17.73 19.94 26.41
CA VAL A 964 -18.20 19.78 25.02
C VAL A 964 -18.68 18.35 24.78
N LEU A 965 -17.99 17.41 25.43
CA LEU A 965 -18.28 15.99 25.41
C LEU A 965 -17.82 15.40 26.74
N ARG A 966 -18.63 14.52 27.34
CA ARG A 966 -18.26 13.77 28.56
C ARG A 966 -19.00 12.44 28.58
N THR A 967 -18.31 11.35 28.87
CA THR A 967 -18.89 10.01 28.92
C THR A 967 -18.45 9.24 30.16
N LYS A 968 -19.33 8.37 30.66
CA LYS A 968 -19.01 7.40 31.72
C LYS A 968 -18.41 6.10 31.16
N GLY A 969 -18.49 5.88 29.84
CA GLY A 969 -18.02 4.66 29.18
C GLY A 969 -19.09 3.58 29.02
N GLY A 970 -18.66 2.35 28.75
CA GLY A 970 -19.50 1.19 28.47
C GLY A 970 -18.68 -0.06 28.12
N GLU A 971 -19.35 -1.22 28.00
CA GLU A 971 -18.70 -2.50 27.70
C GLU A 971 -18.24 -2.61 26.24
N PHE A 972 -19.02 -2.03 25.32
CA PHE A 972 -18.72 -2.08 23.89
C PHE A 972 -17.72 -0.97 23.50
N PRO A 973 -16.63 -1.30 22.79
CA PRO A 973 -15.66 -0.31 22.35
C PRO A 973 -16.30 0.65 21.34
N THR A 974 -16.28 1.94 21.62
CA THR A 974 -16.84 2.98 20.74
C THR A 974 -16.02 4.26 20.80
N VAL A 975 -16.19 5.13 19.80
CA VAL A 975 -15.65 6.50 19.83
C VAL A 975 -16.77 7.54 19.88
N LEU A 976 -16.52 8.61 20.62
CA LEU A 976 -17.37 9.79 20.64
C LEU A 976 -16.59 10.97 20.06
N VAL A 977 -17.23 11.74 19.16
CA VAL A 977 -16.54 12.80 18.42
C VAL A 977 -17.03 14.18 18.86
N ALA A 978 -16.08 15.06 19.17
CA ALA A 978 -16.29 16.48 19.41
C ALA A 978 -15.49 17.32 18.40
N THR A 979 -15.91 18.55 18.16
CA THR A 979 -15.17 19.50 17.33
C THR A 979 -14.53 20.58 18.20
N ILE A 980 -13.24 20.79 18.00
CA ILE A 980 -12.43 21.86 18.59
C ILE A 980 -12.28 22.97 17.56
N ASP A 981 -12.62 24.20 17.94
CA ASP A 981 -12.43 25.39 17.10
C ASP A 981 -11.22 26.17 17.62
N ILE A 982 -10.12 26.07 16.87
CA ILE A 982 -8.81 26.64 17.22
C ILE A 982 -8.85 28.15 17.02
N ASN A 983 -9.41 28.60 15.89
CA ASN A 983 -9.48 30.02 15.55
C ASN A 983 -10.32 30.78 16.56
N LYS A 984 -11.45 30.22 16.99
CA LYS A 984 -12.31 30.86 17.99
C LYS A 984 -11.62 31.00 19.35
N LEU A 985 -10.86 30.00 19.78
CA LEU A 985 -10.07 30.09 21.01
C LEU A 985 -9.00 31.17 20.90
N ARG A 986 -8.17 31.13 19.85
CA ARG A 986 -7.07 32.09 19.66
C ARG A 986 -7.57 33.53 19.48
N ASN A 987 -8.64 33.74 18.72
CA ASN A 987 -9.26 35.06 18.55
C ASN A 987 -9.84 35.60 19.86
N PHE A 988 -10.32 34.74 20.76
CA PHE A 988 -10.70 35.16 22.10
C PHE A 988 -9.48 35.53 22.95
N GLN A 989 -8.42 34.72 22.91
CA GLN A 989 -7.18 34.95 23.64
C GLN A 989 -6.45 36.24 23.23
N LEU A 990 -6.63 36.72 21.99
CA LEU A 990 -6.10 38.01 21.53
C LEU A 990 -6.79 39.23 22.16
N LYS A 991 -8.03 39.07 22.63
CA LYS A 991 -8.80 40.20 23.16
C LYS A 991 -8.27 40.60 24.53
N GLU A 992 -8.27 41.90 24.80
CA GLU A 992 -8.11 42.41 26.15
C GLU A 992 -9.31 42.07 27.04
N TYR A 993 -9.10 42.12 28.36
CA TYR A 993 -10.06 41.67 29.38
C TYR A 993 -11.49 42.20 29.18
N GLU A 994 -11.66 43.49 28.87
CA GLU A 994 -13.00 44.09 28.70
C GLU A 994 -13.78 43.45 27.55
N LEU A 995 -13.11 43.20 26.42
CA LEU A 995 -13.73 42.53 25.27
C LEU A 995 -13.93 41.03 25.50
N GLN A 996 -13.04 40.38 26.27
CA GLN A 996 -13.25 38.99 26.70
C GLN A 996 -14.46 38.85 27.62
N LYS A 997 -14.71 39.83 28.50
CA LYS A 997 -15.83 39.82 29.45
C LYS A 997 -17.18 39.97 28.76
N GLU A 998 -17.23 40.71 27.65
CA GLU A 998 -18.41 40.82 26.79
C GLU A 998 -18.69 39.51 26.03
N ASP A 999 -17.63 38.80 25.64
CA ASP A 999 -17.69 37.52 24.95
C ASP A 999 -17.99 36.36 25.93
N LYS A 1000 -19.26 35.95 25.99
CA LYS A 1000 -19.73 34.89 26.91
C LYS A 1000 -19.34 33.47 26.49
N THR A 1001 -18.48 33.29 25.49
CA THR A 1001 -18.06 31.97 25.01
C THR A 1001 -17.09 31.29 25.96
N PHE A 1002 -16.02 31.98 26.32
CA PHE A 1002 -14.97 31.49 27.22
C PHE A 1002 -14.91 32.35 28.48
N LYS A 1003 -14.23 31.85 29.50
CA LYS A 1003 -13.83 32.64 30.67
C LYS A 1003 -12.61 33.49 30.29
N PRO A 1004 -12.39 34.64 30.94
CA PRO A 1004 -11.21 35.45 30.67
C PRO A 1004 -9.90 34.68 30.84
N THR A 1005 -8.88 35.08 30.10
CA THR A 1005 -7.53 34.49 30.19
C THR A 1005 -6.93 34.69 31.59
N PRO A 1006 -6.14 33.72 32.09
CA PRO A 1006 -5.52 33.79 33.41
C PRO A 1006 -4.43 34.87 33.47
N PRO A 1007 -3.99 35.26 34.67
CA PRO A 1007 -2.80 36.09 34.84
C PRO A 1007 -1.59 35.47 34.13
N GLU A 1008 -0.68 36.33 33.66
CA GLU A 1008 0.57 35.94 32.97
C GLU A 1008 0.40 35.19 31.64
N PHE A 1009 -0.82 35.09 31.11
CA PHE A 1009 -1.06 34.58 29.76
C PHE A 1009 -0.37 35.47 28.71
N ASP A 1010 0.51 34.88 27.90
CA ASP A 1010 1.27 35.61 26.90
C ASP A 1010 0.49 35.73 25.58
N VAL A 1011 -0.10 36.90 25.39
CA VAL A 1011 -0.86 37.24 24.17
C VAL A 1011 0.04 37.25 22.93
N LYS A 1012 1.34 37.53 23.05
CA LYS A 1012 2.26 37.52 21.88
C LYS A 1012 2.39 36.14 21.27
N VAL A 1013 2.44 35.09 22.10
CA VAL A 1013 2.44 33.69 21.63
C VAL A 1013 1.18 33.42 20.81
N THR A 1014 0.03 33.94 21.23
CA THR A 1014 -1.24 33.81 20.49
C THR A 1014 -1.21 34.58 19.18
N GLU A 1015 -0.68 35.80 19.16
CA GLU A 1015 -0.49 36.58 17.92
C GLU A 1015 0.39 35.84 16.92
N GLU A 1016 1.51 35.27 17.36
CA GLU A 1016 2.43 34.53 16.52
C GLU A 1016 1.81 33.23 15.98
N LYS A 1017 0.98 32.54 16.78
CA LYS A 1017 0.19 31.39 16.30
C LYS A 1017 -0.79 31.79 15.19
N ILE A 1018 -1.50 32.92 15.35
CA ILE A 1018 -2.44 33.43 14.33
C ILE A 1018 -1.72 33.90 13.07
N LYS A 1019 -0.53 34.50 13.21
CA LYS A 1019 0.33 34.90 12.09
C LYS A 1019 1.10 33.72 11.49
N HIS A 1020 1.00 32.52 12.07
CA HIS A 1020 1.75 31.31 11.72
C HIS A 1020 3.28 31.46 11.81
N THR A 1021 3.77 32.39 12.63
CA THR A 1021 5.19 32.67 12.84
C THR A 1021 5.80 31.92 14.03
N LEU A 1022 4.98 31.49 15.00
CA LEU A 1022 5.47 30.74 16.17
C LEU A 1022 6.07 29.39 15.76
N TYR A 1023 7.39 29.25 15.87
CA TYR A 1023 8.16 28.10 15.37
C TYR A 1023 8.01 27.85 13.84
N GLY A 1024 7.56 28.86 13.08
CA GLY A 1024 7.51 28.86 11.61
C GLY A 1024 8.86 29.22 10.96
N LYS A 1025 9.10 28.84 9.70
CA LYS A 1025 10.13 29.48 8.85
C LYS A 1025 9.39 30.46 7.95
N GLU A 1026 9.93 31.66 7.81
CA GLU A 1026 9.57 32.59 6.73
C GLU A 1026 9.71 31.93 5.35
#